data_AF-A0A3P6AUV0-F1
#
_entry.id   AF-A0A3P6AUV0-F1
#
_cell.length_a   1.000
_cell.length_b   1.000
_cell.length_c   1.000
_cell.angle_alpha   90.00
_cell.angle_beta   90.00
_cell.angle_gamma   90.00
#
_symmetry.space_group_name_H-M   'P 1'
#
loop_
_entity.id
_entity.type
_entity.pdbx_description
1 polymer ?
#
loop_
_entity_poly.entity_id
_entity_poly.type
_entity_poly.pdbx_seq_one_letter_code
_entity_poly.pdbx_strand_id
1 'polypeptide(L)'
;MTLSRYSDNHKRKFDDNGVDNNILHKMKRHEVDADHTSPSQQPFNPWRSDENSPQNRYECSSSSSSSSTESSTRSESTRLQLFVRMVSGGKTTVIQADKSDTVENLHQRIELKTKIPVNEQRVIYKGKQLQDERPLSYYSIPQDSSLHLVGRMRSTDHPVACRVVDDIMYIVSRMHSGGGGENNNLPRGMSINEKLSSFFSAIPRESGGDDNSYIDSTEKYLTIFTNSSVPASLVMLYTSPLEANKSCGESSIKLFLNSCLALPDEQQSCCLPVVLEFCRLLRRVCPHNSLYGSCRNTLGSLLETVQELVDKSGTEFTSLHYRLLTVGEEILPCLSELADLMEQQLYDDNLGPSLYDVQKFSSFWRPLRHAIDFQLSSLIPFALPLRSTVLEAEVARICQIFGRLLTTMHICILRIESSLGGRGVANTEAMPLKWGQYLNILKIVSSMSELYQGGKEKVVTLINSRKVPFCALILKFVKRGDDHGWISEYREATTFECRRHLAMMLFPDGKEDYSEMHEMLIDRSHVLKESYEYISQASPGGLHGALFMEFKNEEATGPGVLREWFYLVCQEIFSPGGTLFLRSADDFRRFSPNPASKVDPLHLGYFKFAGRVIALALMHKVQVGVLFDRVFYLQLTNQTISLEDIKDTDRVIYNSCKQILEMDPVFFDSNAGLGLNFMLETEELGKRETKELIKDGKSTAVDSKNREEYVKLLISERFVTSVSELVEKFSEGFSDILSVPIQSFFRHLDLEDFDGMLRGGENQISVDDWKAHTEYNGFKETDRQIDWFWKILRKMTEEERRSVLFFWTSNKFIPLEGFRGLSSKLYIYRLHEANDRLPTSHTCFYRLCLPKYPTMGLMEQRLRFITQDHVSSSFGKW
;
A
#
# COMPACT_ATOMS: atom_id res chain seq x y z
N MET A 1 34.55 14.61 51.75
CA MET A 1 34.88 13.71 52.88
C MET A 1 33.67 12.86 53.23
N THR A 2 33.87 11.69 53.83
CA THR A 2 32.85 10.78 54.45
C THR A 2 31.73 10.24 53.54
N LEU A 3 31.54 8.91 53.56
CA LEU A 3 30.48 8.18 52.85
C LEU A 3 29.41 7.63 53.83
N SER A 4 28.19 7.44 53.32
CA SER A 4 27.34 6.26 53.62
C SER A 4 26.39 6.09 52.43
N ARG A 5 26.54 5.08 51.54
CA ARG A 5 26.24 3.65 51.73
C ARG A 5 24.82 3.36 52.22
N TYR A 6 24.02 2.81 51.31
CA TYR A 6 23.26 1.57 51.54
C TYR A 6 23.36 0.69 50.28
N SER A 7 23.26 -0.62 50.46
CA SER A 7 23.35 -1.68 49.43
C SER A 7 22.35 -2.80 49.83
N ASP A 8 22.07 -3.87 49.08
CA ASP A 8 22.68 -4.43 47.86
C ASP A 8 21.71 -5.46 47.20
N ASN A 9 22.16 -6.13 46.12
CA ASN A 9 21.75 -7.45 45.63
C ASN A 9 20.35 -7.66 45.00
N HIS A 10 20.38 -8.10 43.73
CA HIS A 10 20.46 -9.55 43.48
C HIS A 10 21.20 -9.89 42.17
N LYS A 11 22.03 -10.94 42.19
CA LYS A 11 22.78 -11.48 41.02
C LYS A 11 22.32 -12.91 40.69
N ARG A 12 22.32 -13.25 39.39
CA ARG A 12 22.55 -14.57 38.73
C ARG A 12 22.16 -14.47 37.24
N LYS A 13 22.79 -15.14 36.27
CA LYS A 13 24.12 -15.79 36.18
C LYS A 13 24.40 -16.07 34.69
N PHE A 14 25.63 -15.92 34.21
CA PHE A 14 26.08 -16.49 32.93
C PHE A 14 26.62 -17.91 33.15
N ASP A 15 26.56 -18.73 32.11
CA ASP A 15 27.40 -19.93 31.91
C ASP A 15 27.70 -20.06 30.40
N ASP A 16 28.96 -20.30 30.05
CA ASP A 16 29.45 -20.45 28.67
C ASP A 16 29.24 -21.87 28.12
N ASN A 17 29.20 -22.00 26.78
CA ASN A 17 29.81 -23.11 26.04
C ASN A 17 29.91 -22.74 24.55
N GLY A 18 31.13 -22.67 24.02
CA GLY A 18 31.38 -22.58 22.58
C GLY A 18 32.16 -23.80 22.08
N VAL A 19 32.51 -23.82 20.79
CA VAL A 19 33.78 -24.32 20.23
C VAL A 19 33.75 -24.12 18.71
N ASP A 20 34.66 -23.29 18.19
CA ASP A 20 35.03 -23.26 16.78
C ASP A 20 35.94 -24.45 16.44
N ASN A 21 35.90 -24.92 15.20
CA ASN A 21 37.09 -25.47 14.55
C ASN A 21 37.00 -25.48 13.02
N ASN A 22 37.99 -24.83 12.40
CA ASN A 22 38.33 -25.04 10.99
C ASN A 22 39.04 -26.39 10.81
N ILE A 23 39.03 -26.95 9.60
CA ILE A 23 40.27 -27.07 8.78
C ILE A 23 40.01 -27.66 7.38
N LEU A 24 40.74 -27.10 6.42
CA LEU A 24 40.82 -27.45 5.00
C LEU A 24 41.60 -28.75 4.76
N HIS A 25 41.23 -29.56 3.75
CA HIS A 25 42.21 -30.44 3.09
C HIS A 25 42.02 -30.54 1.56
N LYS A 26 43.14 -30.74 0.85
CA LYS A 26 43.27 -30.75 -0.62
C LYS A 26 43.64 -32.14 -1.16
N MET A 27 43.64 -32.25 -2.50
CA MET A 27 44.29 -33.25 -3.37
C MET A 27 43.46 -34.52 -3.71
N LYS A 28 43.61 -35.16 -4.88
CA LYS A 28 44.24 -34.78 -6.19
C LYS A 28 43.70 -35.68 -7.31
N ARG A 29 43.98 -35.32 -8.57
CA ARG A 29 43.75 -36.09 -9.81
C ARG A 29 44.34 -37.50 -9.77
N HIS A 30 43.76 -38.42 -10.56
CA HIS A 30 44.50 -39.09 -11.63
C HIS A 30 43.56 -39.48 -12.80
N GLU A 31 44.15 -39.67 -13.98
CA GLU A 31 43.50 -39.98 -15.27
C GLU A 31 43.87 -41.42 -15.72
N VAL A 32 43.55 -41.76 -16.98
CA VAL A 32 44.14 -42.80 -17.87
C VAL A 32 43.34 -44.12 -18.02
N ASP A 33 42.78 -44.28 -19.23
CA ASP A 33 42.63 -45.46 -20.13
C ASP A 33 42.17 -46.84 -19.58
N ALA A 34 41.55 -47.76 -20.33
CA ALA A 34 40.78 -47.85 -21.60
C ALA A 34 40.20 -49.31 -21.62
N ASP A 35 39.61 -49.94 -22.64
CA ASP A 35 39.35 -49.71 -24.06
C ASP A 35 38.16 -50.62 -24.51
N HIS A 36 37.88 -50.67 -25.83
CA HIS A 36 37.29 -51.76 -26.64
C HIS A 36 35.89 -51.56 -27.28
N THR A 37 35.98 -50.89 -28.44
CA THR A 37 35.46 -51.33 -29.77
C THR A 37 33.98 -51.12 -30.19
N SER A 38 33.91 -50.27 -31.21
CA SER A 38 32.89 -49.96 -32.24
C SER A 38 32.60 -51.17 -33.20
N PRO A 39 31.92 -51.06 -34.40
CA PRO A 39 31.57 -49.85 -35.19
C PRO A 39 30.19 -49.80 -35.92
N SER A 40 30.03 -48.70 -36.67
CA SER A 40 29.23 -48.51 -37.91
C SER A 40 27.77 -47.98 -37.73
N GLN A 41 27.22 -47.13 -38.62
CA GLN A 41 27.80 -46.38 -39.76
C GLN A 41 27.00 -45.10 -40.13
N GLN A 42 27.43 -44.39 -41.18
CA GLN A 42 26.73 -43.30 -41.90
C GLN A 42 26.60 -43.71 -43.39
N PRO A 43 25.68 -43.14 -44.23
CA PRO A 43 25.93 -41.78 -44.80
C PRO A 43 24.71 -40.92 -45.26
N PHE A 44 24.92 -39.59 -45.21
CA PHE A 44 24.50 -38.53 -46.16
C PHE A 44 23.03 -38.09 -46.42
N ASN A 45 22.96 -36.79 -46.77
CA ASN A 45 21.83 -35.86 -47.05
C ASN A 45 21.49 -35.85 -48.58
N PRO A 46 20.54 -35.05 -49.20
CA PRO A 46 20.31 -33.60 -48.96
C PRO A 46 18.92 -32.93 -49.30
N TRP A 47 18.82 -31.59 -49.05
CA TRP A 47 17.78 -30.59 -49.42
C TRP A 47 16.39 -30.71 -48.72
N ARG A 48 15.66 -29.67 -48.26
CA ARG A 48 15.31 -28.30 -48.75
C ARG A 48 14.40 -28.30 -50.00
N SER A 49 13.29 -27.56 -50.11
CA SER A 49 12.44 -26.78 -49.17
C SER A 49 11.06 -26.54 -49.89
N ASP A 50 10.17 -25.54 -49.67
CA ASP A 50 10.06 -24.37 -48.74
C ASP A 50 8.58 -23.85 -48.66
N GLU A 51 8.37 -22.82 -47.83
CA GLU A 51 7.31 -21.78 -47.89
C GLU A 51 5.78 -22.06 -47.75
N ASN A 52 5.17 -21.11 -47.01
CA ASN A 52 3.88 -20.45 -47.21
C ASN A 52 2.51 -21.06 -46.82
N SER A 53 1.67 -20.13 -46.33
CA SER A 53 0.23 -20.22 -46.02
C SER A 53 -0.60 -19.85 -47.30
N PRO A 54 -1.97 -19.94 -47.36
CA PRO A 54 -2.89 -19.31 -46.40
C PRO A 54 -4.29 -19.94 -46.18
N GLN A 55 -5.03 -19.34 -45.23
CA GLN A 55 -6.49 -19.06 -45.22
C GLN A 55 -7.53 -20.13 -45.62
N ASN A 56 -8.59 -20.23 -44.81
CA ASN A 56 -9.92 -19.92 -45.34
C ASN A 56 -10.85 -19.26 -44.30
N ARG A 57 -11.91 -18.61 -44.76
CA ARG A 57 -12.86 -17.83 -43.93
C ARG A 57 -14.22 -18.52 -43.80
N TYR A 58 -15.04 -17.95 -42.91
CA TYR A 58 -16.50 -18.01 -42.87
C TYR A 58 -17.17 -18.25 -44.24
N GLU A 59 -18.26 -19.03 -44.23
CA GLU A 59 -19.58 -18.43 -44.46
C GLU A 59 -20.70 -19.28 -43.84
N CYS A 60 -21.97 -18.86 -44.01
CA CYS A 60 -23.08 -19.24 -43.14
C CYS A 60 -24.33 -19.69 -43.91
N SER A 61 -25.32 -20.21 -43.16
CA SER A 61 -26.77 -20.04 -43.36
C SER A 61 -27.62 -21.11 -44.08
N SER A 62 -28.88 -21.14 -43.62
CA SER A 62 -30.12 -21.60 -44.29
C SER A 62 -30.27 -23.06 -44.79
N SER A 63 -30.85 -23.88 -43.91
CA SER A 63 -32.16 -24.54 -44.12
C SER A 63 -32.75 -24.69 -45.53
N SER A 64 -33.22 -25.90 -45.87
CA SER A 64 -34.59 -26.09 -46.36
C SER A 64 -35.11 -27.53 -46.17
N SER A 65 -36.43 -27.68 -46.17
CA SER A 65 -37.18 -28.92 -46.03
C SER A 65 -37.30 -29.73 -47.32
N SER A 66 -37.41 -31.06 -47.23
CA SER A 66 -38.38 -31.81 -48.06
C SER A 66 -38.79 -33.14 -47.42
N SER A 67 -39.95 -33.64 -47.82
CA SER A 67 -40.59 -34.87 -47.33
C SER A 67 -40.72 -35.91 -48.45
N SER A 68 -40.70 -37.22 -48.14
CA SER A 68 -41.71 -38.16 -48.69
C SER A 68 -41.54 -39.62 -48.26
N THR A 69 -42.69 -40.33 -48.29
CA THR A 69 -42.88 -41.78 -48.50
C THR A 69 -42.30 -42.81 -47.52
N GLU A 70 -43.21 -43.54 -46.90
CA GLU A 70 -42.97 -44.85 -46.30
C GLU A 70 -42.68 -45.92 -47.38
N SER A 71 -41.90 -46.95 -47.04
CA SER A 71 -42.05 -48.26 -47.68
C SER A 71 -41.83 -49.39 -46.67
N SER A 72 -42.86 -50.19 -46.42
CA SER A 72 -42.87 -51.21 -45.37
C SER A 72 -42.18 -52.49 -45.84
N THR A 73 -40.90 -52.64 -45.54
CA THR A 73 -40.20 -53.94 -45.62
C THR A 73 -40.13 -54.57 -44.22
N ARG A 74 -40.26 -55.90 -44.16
CA ARG A 74 -40.23 -56.65 -42.89
C ARG A 74 -38.83 -56.57 -42.27
N SER A 75 -38.67 -55.78 -41.20
CA SER A 75 -37.46 -55.85 -40.39
C SER A 75 -37.39 -57.19 -39.66
N GLU A 76 -36.27 -57.92 -39.84
CA GLU A 76 -35.81 -58.84 -38.81
C GLU A 76 -35.65 -58.06 -37.49
N SER A 77 -35.81 -58.72 -36.33
CA SER A 77 -35.53 -58.06 -35.05
C SER A 77 -34.07 -57.59 -34.99
N THR A 78 -33.87 -56.29 -35.18
CA THR A 78 -32.58 -55.60 -35.03
C THR A 78 -32.11 -55.59 -33.58
N ARG A 79 -33.05 -55.73 -32.65
CA ARG A 79 -32.88 -55.57 -31.21
C ARG A 79 -32.10 -56.74 -30.60
N LEU A 80 -30.84 -56.47 -30.27
CA LEU A 80 -29.93 -57.32 -29.52
C LEU A 80 -30.20 -57.23 -28.01
N GLN A 81 -30.18 -58.37 -27.34
CA GLN A 81 -30.02 -58.46 -25.89
C GLN A 81 -28.57 -58.76 -25.54
N LEU A 82 -27.98 -57.97 -24.62
CA LEU A 82 -26.56 -58.00 -24.29
C LEU A 82 -26.37 -58.10 -22.77
N PHE A 83 -25.52 -59.03 -22.34
CA PHE A 83 -25.20 -59.27 -20.92
C PHE A 83 -23.89 -58.59 -20.55
N VAL A 84 -23.96 -57.35 -20.06
CA VAL A 84 -22.80 -56.55 -19.67
C VAL A 84 -22.36 -56.95 -18.26
N ARG A 85 -21.23 -57.66 -18.16
CA ARG A 85 -20.64 -58.16 -16.91
C ARG A 85 -19.56 -57.20 -16.41
N MET A 86 -19.69 -56.70 -15.18
CA MET A 86 -18.68 -55.82 -14.58
C MET A 86 -17.53 -56.65 -13.98
N VAL A 87 -16.31 -56.45 -14.48
CA VAL A 87 -15.14 -57.28 -14.09
C VAL A 87 -14.77 -57.11 -12.61
N SER A 88 -14.97 -55.92 -12.03
CA SER A 88 -14.66 -55.57 -10.64
C SER A 88 -15.69 -56.01 -9.60
N GLY A 89 -16.80 -56.66 -10.00
CA GLY A 89 -17.87 -57.00 -9.04
C GLY A 89 -18.86 -58.08 -9.45
N GLY A 90 -18.64 -58.81 -10.55
CA GLY A 90 -19.45 -59.96 -11.00
C GLY A 90 -20.88 -59.64 -11.47
N LYS A 91 -21.45 -58.51 -11.06
CA LYS A 91 -22.80 -58.05 -11.43
C LYS A 91 -22.95 -57.99 -12.95
N THR A 92 -23.97 -58.68 -13.45
CA THR A 92 -24.33 -58.71 -14.86
C THR A 92 -25.60 -57.87 -15.08
N THR A 93 -25.56 -56.94 -16.03
CA THR A 93 -26.66 -56.04 -16.36
C THR A 93 -27.13 -56.33 -17.79
N VAL A 94 -28.44 -56.49 -17.97
CA VAL A 94 -29.04 -56.71 -19.30
C VAL A 94 -29.28 -55.35 -19.97
N ILE A 95 -28.65 -55.15 -21.13
CA ILE A 95 -28.82 -53.99 -22.00
C ILE A 95 -29.54 -54.45 -23.28
N GLN A 96 -30.44 -53.61 -23.79
CA GLN A 96 -31.04 -53.78 -25.11
C GLN A 96 -30.48 -52.70 -26.05
N ALA A 97 -29.87 -53.14 -27.14
CA ALA A 97 -29.29 -52.32 -28.19
C ALA A 97 -29.79 -52.84 -29.55
N ASP A 98 -29.51 -52.15 -30.64
CA ASP A 98 -29.82 -52.59 -31.99
C ASP A 98 -28.54 -52.90 -32.77
N LYS A 99 -28.60 -53.82 -33.76
CA LYS A 99 -27.44 -54.17 -34.62
C LYS A 99 -26.80 -52.94 -35.31
N SER A 100 -27.57 -51.86 -35.47
CA SER A 100 -27.17 -50.58 -36.04
C SER A 100 -26.70 -49.52 -35.02
N ASP A 101 -26.84 -49.74 -33.72
CA ASP A 101 -26.26 -48.84 -32.70
C ASP A 101 -24.73 -48.79 -32.84
N THR A 102 -24.15 -47.62 -32.60
CA THR A 102 -22.72 -47.46 -32.36
C THR A 102 -22.33 -48.02 -30.99
N VAL A 103 -21.03 -48.24 -30.79
CA VAL A 103 -20.47 -48.57 -29.47
C VAL A 103 -20.64 -47.38 -28.49
N GLU A 104 -20.64 -46.15 -29.00
CA GLU A 104 -21.03 -44.96 -28.22
C GLU A 104 -22.48 -45.04 -27.71
N ASN A 105 -23.46 -45.36 -28.57
CA ASN A 105 -24.85 -45.58 -28.14
C ASN A 105 -24.95 -46.69 -27.08
N LEU A 106 -24.16 -47.76 -27.22
CA LEU A 106 -24.09 -48.82 -26.20
C LEU A 106 -23.53 -48.30 -24.88
N HIS A 107 -22.49 -47.46 -24.90
CA HIS A 107 -21.92 -46.83 -23.70
C HIS A 107 -22.94 -45.93 -22.97
N GLN A 108 -23.69 -45.11 -23.70
CA GLN A 108 -24.78 -44.30 -23.14
C GLN A 108 -25.90 -45.17 -22.52
N ARG A 109 -26.31 -46.25 -23.23
CA ARG A 109 -27.30 -47.22 -22.70
C ARG A 109 -26.80 -47.97 -21.46
N ILE A 110 -25.49 -48.20 -21.33
CA ILE A 110 -24.85 -48.76 -20.12
C ILE A 110 -24.86 -47.73 -18.98
N GLU A 111 -24.50 -46.47 -19.22
CA GLU A 111 -24.47 -45.41 -18.22
C GLU A 111 -25.86 -45.22 -17.58
N LEU A 112 -26.91 -45.13 -18.39
CA LEU A 112 -28.29 -45.01 -17.93
C LEU A 112 -28.71 -46.12 -16.96
N LYS A 113 -28.17 -47.34 -17.15
CA LYS A 113 -28.49 -48.57 -16.40
C LYS A 113 -27.54 -48.88 -15.23
N THR A 114 -26.28 -48.46 -15.29
CA THR A 114 -25.23 -48.78 -14.30
C THR A 114 -24.79 -47.60 -13.46
N LYS A 115 -25.07 -46.37 -13.93
CA LYS A 115 -24.55 -45.09 -13.40
C LYS A 115 -23.02 -44.94 -13.44
N ILE A 116 -22.35 -45.70 -14.31
CA ILE A 116 -20.91 -45.52 -14.62
C ILE A 116 -20.78 -44.55 -15.80
N PRO A 117 -20.10 -43.39 -15.63
CA PRO A 117 -19.95 -42.38 -16.67
C PRO A 117 -19.36 -42.92 -17.97
N VAL A 118 -19.86 -42.48 -19.14
CA VAL A 118 -19.39 -42.95 -20.47
C VAL A 118 -17.86 -42.88 -20.65
N ASN A 119 -17.25 -41.78 -20.21
CA ASN A 119 -15.80 -41.56 -20.27
C ASN A 119 -14.98 -42.51 -19.37
N GLU A 120 -15.60 -43.20 -18.42
CA GLU A 120 -14.96 -44.21 -17.58
C GLU A 120 -15.19 -45.65 -18.08
N GLN A 121 -16.03 -45.86 -19.10
CA GLN A 121 -16.37 -47.20 -19.58
C GLN A 121 -15.43 -47.73 -20.66
N ARG A 122 -15.06 -49.00 -20.57
CA ARG A 122 -14.36 -49.78 -21.61
C ARG A 122 -15.08 -51.10 -21.84
N VAL A 123 -15.74 -51.27 -22.98
CA VAL A 123 -16.45 -52.52 -23.34
C VAL A 123 -15.54 -53.43 -24.16
N ILE A 124 -15.46 -54.70 -23.76
CA ILE A 124 -14.61 -55.73 -24.35
C ILE A 124 -15.45 -56.95 -24.75
N TYR A 125 -15.26 -57.45 -25.97
CA TYR A 125 -15.91 -58.64 -26.52
C TYR A 125 -14.85 -59.56 -27.17
N LYS A 126 -14.86 -60.86 -26.84
CA LYS A 126 -13.89 -61.86 -27.34
C LYS A 126 -12.42 -61.38 -27.24
N GLY A 127 -12.07 -60.72 -26.14
CA GLY A 127 -10.73 -60.17 -25.88
C GLY A 127 -10.37 -58.89 -26.64
N LYS A 128 -11.23 -58.37 -27.52
CA LYS A 128 -11.03 -57.10 -28.23
C LYS A 128 -11.87 -55.99 -27.60
N GLN A 129 -11.25 -54.81 -27.42
CA GLN A 129 -11.98 -53.59 -27.08
C GLN A 129 -12.87 -53.18 -28.27
N LEU A 130 -14.10 -52.77 -27.98
CA LEU A 130 -14.99 -52.12 -28.93
C LEU A 130 -14.59 -50.63 -29.09
N GLN A 131 -14.74 -50.06 -30.28
CA GLN A 131 -14.39 -48.67 -30.58
C GLN A 131 -15.66 -47.85 -30.88
N ASP A 132 -15.75 -46.71 -30.21
CA ASP A 132 -16.96 -45.88 -30.04
C ASP A 132 -17.69 -45.57 -31.36
N GLU A 133 -16.95 -45.23 -32.43
CA GLU A 133 -17.46 -44.91 -33.78
C GLU A 133 -18.09 -46.09 -34.56
N ARG A 134 -17.84 -47.34 -34.17
CA ARG A 134 -18.22 -48.52 -35.00
C ARG A 134 -19.56 -49.11 -34.56
N PRO A 135 -20.39 -49.60 -35.50
CA PRO A 135 -21.67 -50.23 -35.15
C PRO A 135 -21.48 -51.63 -34.55
N LEU A 136 -22.42 -52.07 -33.69
CA LEU A 136 -22.35 -53.38 -33.04
C LEU A 136 -22.36 -54.56 -34.04
N SER A 137 -22.97 -54.37 -35.21
CA SER A 137 -22.90 -55.30 -36.35
C SER A 137 -21.48 -55.52 -36.88
N TYR A 138 -20.59 -54.52 -36.85
CA TYR A 138 -19.20 -54.67 -37.31
C TYR A 138 -18.43 -55.75 -36.54
N TYR A 139 -18.77 -55.94 -35.26
CA TYR A 139 -18.12 -56.90 -34.38
C TYR A 139 -18.76 -58.29 -34.40
N SER A 140 -19.80 -58.52 -35.21
CA SER A 140 -20.55 -59.78 -35.26
C SER A 140 -20.93 -60.28 -33.86
N ILE A 141 -21.60 -59.40 -33.10
CA ILE A 141 -22.12 -59.68 -31.76
C ILE A 141 -23.50 -60.36 -31.93
N PRO A 142 -23.65 -61.68 -31.67
CA PRO A 142 -24.94 -62.34 -31.72
C PRO A 142 -25.81 -61.95 -30.52
N GLN A 143 -27.08 -62.33 -30.61
CA GLN A 143 -28.04 -62.29 -29.51
C GLN A 143 -27.49 -62.97 -28.24
N ASP A 144 -27.83 -62.43 -27.08
CA ASP A 144 -27.45 -62.92 -25.74
C ASP A 144 -25.93 -62.98 -25.47
N SER A 145 -25.15 -62.20 -26.22
CA SER A 145 -23.69 -62.07 -26.01
C SER A 145 -23.36 -61.50 -24.64
N SER A 146 -22.38 -62.11 -23.98
CA SER A 146 -21.73 -61.52 -22.80
C SER A 146 -20.62 -60.55 -23.21
N LEU A 147 -20.71 -59.32 -22.71
CA LEU A 147 -19.74 -58.25 -22.88
C LEU A 147 -19.07 -57.95 -21.53
N HIS A 148 -17.78 -57.67 -21.52
CA HIS A 148 -17.07 -57.30 -20.29
C HIS A 148 -16.94 -55.79 -20.20
N LEU A 149 -17.47 -55.21 -19.12
CA LEU A 149 -17.25 -53.81 -18.77
C LEU A 149 -16.07 -53.71 -17.79
N VAL A 150 -15.07 -52.94 -18.20
CA VAL A 150 -13.87 -52.58 -17.45
C VAL A 150 -13.83 -51.05 -17.33
N GLY A 151 -13.19 -50.51 -16.30
CA GLY A 151 -12.88 -49.07 -16.27
C GLY A 151 -11.86 -48.69 -17.35
N ARG A 152 -11.97 -47.49 -17.95
CA ARG A 152 -10.83 -46.84 -18.61
C ARG A 152 -9.81 -46.51 -17.52
N MET A 153 -8.56 -46.93 -17.67
CA MET A 153 -7.50 -46.54 -16.72
C MET A 153 -7.21 -45.06 -16.92
N ARG A 154 -7.41 -44.24 -15.89
CA ARG A 154 -7.03 -42.83 -15.90
C ARG A 154 -5.49 -42.76 -15.95
N SER A 155 -4.92 -42.33 -17.07
CA SER A 155 -3.48 -42.10 -17.20
C SER A 155 -3.16 -40.74 -16.59
N THR A 156 -2.77 -40.74 -15.32
CA THR A 156 -2.46 -39.53 -14.54
C THR A 156 -1.14 -39.72 -13.81
N ASP A 157 -0.28 -38.71 -13.83
CA ASP A 157 1.00 -38.71 -13.10
C ASP A 157 0.83 -38.70 -11.57
N HIS A 158 -0.40 -38.46 -11.09
CA HIS A 158 -0.78 -38.46 -9.68
C HIS A 158 -1.79 -39.58 -9.35
N PRO A 159 -1.42 -40.87 -9.46
CA PRO A 159 -2.33 -41.99 -9.21
C PRO A 159 -2.80 -42.10 -7.74
N VAL A 160 -2.17 -41.37 -6.81
CA VAL A 160 -2.62 -41.25 -5.41
C VAL A 160 -3.86 -40.38 -5.32
N ALA A 161 -3.89 -39.23 -5.99
CA ALA A 161 -5.03 -38.31 -6.01
C ALA A 161 -6.32 -39.01 -6.50
N CYS A 162 -6.22 -39.73 -7.62
CA CYS A 162 -7.33 -40.53 -8.17
C CYS A 162 -7.87 -41.55 -7.16
N ARG A 163 -7.00 -42.34 -6.51
CA ARG A 163 -7.44 -43.34 -5.52
C ARG A 163 -8.14 -42.70 -4.32
N VAL A 164 -7.66 -41.55 -3.85
CA VAL A 164 -8.29 -40.84 -2.74
C VAL A 164 -9.66 -40.29 -3.14
N VAL A 165 -9.80 -39.74 -4.36
CA VAL A 165 -11.10 -39.33 -4.92
C VAL A 165 -12.07 -40.51 -4.98
N ASP A 166 -11.63 -41.66 -5.52
CA ASP A 166 -12.47 -42.86 -5.66
C ASP A 166 -12.86 -43.45 -4.28
N ASP A 167 -11.93 -43.47 -3.32
CA ASP A 167 -12.16 -43.88 -1.92
C ASP A 167 -13.22 -42.98 -1.25
N ILE A 168 -13.08 -41.65 -1.36
CA ILE A 168 -14.03 -40.69 -0.77
C ILE A 168 -15.41 -40.86 -1.39
N MET A 169 -15.50 -40.99 -2.72
CA MET A 169 -16.76 -41.24 -3.43
C MET A 169 -17.43 -42.56 -2.98
N TYR A 170 -16.65 -43.63 -2.75
CA TYR A 170 -17.16 -44.88 -2.18
C TYR A 170 -17.70 -44.70 -0.76
N ILE A 171 -16.98 -43.97 0.11
CA ILE A 171 -17.39 -43.70 1.50
C ILE A 171 -18.69 -42.87 1.53
N VAL A 172 -18.76 -41.77 0.76
CA VAL A 172 -19.97 -40.94 0.66
C VAL A 172 -21.16 -41.74 0.10
N SER A 173 -20.94 -42.61 -0.89
CA SER A 173 -21.97 -43.49 -1.44
C SER A 173 -22.53 -44.46 -0.40
N ARG A 174 -21.68 -45.02 0.48
CA ARG A 174 -22.13 -45.87 1.59
C ARG A 174 -22.95 -45.11 2.63
N MET A 175 -22.54 -43.89 2.99
CA MET A 175 -23.27 -43.06 3.97
C MET A 175 -24.64 -42.57 3.45
N HIS A 176 -24.81 -42.42 2.14
CA HIS A 176 -26.11 -42.17 1.51
C HIS A 176 -26.96 -43.44 1.34
N SER A 177 -26.35 -44.63 1.29
CA SER A 177 -27.05 -45.92 1.18
C SER A 177 -27.53 -46.49 2.52
N GLY A 178 -27.40 -45.73 3.61
CA GLY A 178 -27.61 -46.17 4.98
C GLY A 178 -29.08 -46.31 5.40
N GLY A 179 -29.75 -47.38 4.96
CA GLY A 179 -30.94 -47.87 5.66
C GLY A 179 -30.59 -48.35 7.09
N GLY A 180 -31.47 -48.09 8.06
CA GLY A 180 -31.21 -48.40 9.47
C GLY A 180 -31.01 -49.90 9.75
N GLY A 181 -29.85 -50.25 10.30
CA GLY A 181 -29.49 -51.62 10.69
C GLY A 181 -28.12 -51.69 11.37
N GLU A 182 -27.99 -52.50 12.41
CA GLU A 182 -26.94 -52.43 13.44
C GLU A 182 -25.56 -53.01 13.01
N ASN A 183 -25.20 -52.97 11.72
CA ASN A 183 -23.99 -53.62 11.19
C ASN A 183 -23.18 -52.75 10.19
N ASN A 184 -23.21 -51.42 10.36
CA ASN A 184 -22.48 -50.47 9.50
C ASN A 184 -21.14 -50.00 10.12
N ASN A 185 -20.33 -50.93 10.65
CA ASN A 185 -18.94 -50.64 10.95
C ASN A 185 -18.14 -50.49 9.64
N LEU A 186 -17.69 -49.27 9.33
CA LEU A 186 -16.63 -49.08 8.33
C LEU A 186 -15.31 -49.70 8.85
N PRO A 187 -14.45 -50.23 7.97
CA PRO A 187 -13.10 -50.64 8.34
C PRO A 187 -12.32 -49.49 8.99
N ARG A 188 -11.42 -49.81 9.95
CA ARG A 188 -10.46 -48.83 10.49
C ARG A 188 -9.59 -48.28 9.34
N GLY A 189 -9.35 -46.97 9.31
CA GLY A 189 -8.63 -46.30 8.22
C GLY A 189 -9.49 -45.92 7.00
N MET A 190 -10.80 -45.82 7.17
CA MET A 190 -11.76 -45.48 6.10
C MET A 190 -12.62 -44.24 6.41
N SER A 191 -12.07 -43.26 7.14
CA SER A 191 -12.68 -41.94 7.31
C SER A 191 -12.38 -41.03 6.13
N ILE A 192 -13.34 -40.18 5.72
CA ILE A 192 -13.11 -39.13 4.71
C ILE A 192 -11.97 -38.20 5.19
N ASN A 193 -11.91 -37.88 6.48
CA ASN A 193 -10.91 -36.97 7.02
C ASN A 193 -9.49 -37.57 7.00
N GLU A 194 -9.36 -38.89 7.19
CA GLU A 194 -8.08 -39.60 7.00
C GLU A 194 -7.64 -39.55 5.53
N LYS A 195 -8.59 -39.76 4.60
CA LYS A 195 -8.33 -39.74 3.16
C LYS A 195 -7.97 -38.33 2.65
N LEU A 196 -8.67 -37.29 3.11
CA LEU A 196 -8.32 -35.89 2.82
C LEU A 196 -6.95 -35.51 3.41
N SER A 197 -6.64 -35.92 4.64
CA SER A 197 -5.29 -35.70 5.20
C SER A 197 -4.21 -36.37 4.35
N SER A 198 -4.47 -37.60 3.88
CA SER A 198 -3.58 -38.33 2.96
C SER A 198 -3.45 -37.72 1.57
N PHE A 199 -4.39 -36.85 1.15
CA PHE A 199 -4.32 -36.10 -0.10
C PHE A 199 -3.31 -34.95 0.04
N PHE A 200 -3.51 -34.08 1.04
CA PHE A 200 -2.65 -32.92 1.29
C PHE A 200 -1.24 -33.28 1.82
N SER A 201 -1.05 -34.48 2.37
CA SER A 201 0.29 -35.00 2.70
C SER A 201 1.06 -35.55 1.49
N ALA A 202 0.40 -35.72 0.34
CA ALA A 202 1.00 -36.27 -0.88
C ALA A 202 1.19 -35.20 -1.99
N ILE A 203 0.91 -33.93 -1.68
CA ILE A 203 1.32 -32.76 -2.48
C ILE A 203 2.80 -32.47 -2.19
N PRO A 204 3.67 -32.26 -3.21
CA PRO A 204 5.08 -31.91 -3.02
C PRO A 204 5.28 -30.57 -2.28
N ARG A 205 6.31 -30.44 -1.44
CA ARG A 205 6.51 -29.27 -0.55
C ARG A 205 7.91 -28.63 -0.57
N GLU A 206 8.80 -29.09 -1.44
CA GLU A 206 10.21 -28.65 -1.48
C GLU A 206 10.57 -28.09 -2.87
N SER A 207 11.27 -26.96 -2.92
CA SER A 207 11.80 -26.39 -4.15
C SER A 207 13.07 -27.13 -4.61
N GLY A 208 12.85 -28.15 -5.44
CA GLY A 208 13.89 -29.04 -5.98
C GLY A 208 14.47 -28.63 -7.34
N GLY A 209 14.39 -27.34 -7.68
CA GLY A 209 14.80 -26.78 -8.98
C GLY A 209 13.63 -26.29 -9.84
N ASP A 210 13.92 -25.31 -10.70
CA ASP A 210 13.05 -24.68 -11.72
C ASP A 210 11.60 -24.45 -11.27
N ASP A 211 11.35 -23.30 -10.62
CA ASP A 211 10.22 -23.07 -9.70
C ASP A 211 8.82 -23.23 -10.32
N ASN A 212 8.66 -23.04 -11.63
CA ASN A 212 7.38 -23.25 -12.30
C ASN A 212 6.95 -24.74 -12.33
N SER A 213 7.88 -25.68 -12.18
CA SER A 213 7.62 -27.13 -12.33
C SER A 213 6.81 -27.74 -11.18
N TYR A 214 7.06 -27.32 -9.92
CA TYR A 214 6.34 -27.86 -8.76
C TYR A 214 4.94 -27.24 -8.60
N ILE A 215 4.75 -26.00 -9.05
CA ILE A 215 3.45 -25.32 -9.05
C ILE A 215 2.51 -26.01 -10.06
N ASP A 216 2.97 -26.24 -11.30
CA ASP A 216 2.23 -26.99 -12.33
C ASP A 216 1.86 -28.41 -11.87
N SER A 217 2.77 -29.12 -11.20
CA SER A 217 2.51 -30.42 -10.56
C SER A 217 1.40 -30.32 -9.48
N THR A 218 1.44 -29.27 -8.65
CA THR A 218 0.44 -29.03 -7.59
C THR A 218 -0.93 -28.66 -8.16
N GLU A 219 -0.97 -27.85 -9.22
CA GLU A 219 -2.19 -27.51 -9.96
C GLU A 219 -2.80 -28.75 -10.63
N LYS A 220 -1.99 -29.61 -11.26
CA LYS A 220 -2.45 -30.89 -11.82
C LYS A 220 -3.01 -31.83 -10.74
N TYR A 221 -2.36 -31.88 -9.57
CA TYR A 221 -2.82 -32.67 -8.43
C TYR A 221 -4.19 -32.21 -7.91
N LEU A 222 -4.37 -30.89 -7.73
CA LEU A 222 -5.63 -30.30 -7.24
C LEU A 222 -6.74 -30.33 -8.30
N THR A 223 -6.40 -30.19 -9.59
CA THR A 223 -7.36 -30.27 -10.71
C THR A 223 -8.08 -31.62 -10.80
N ILE A 224 -7.43 -32.71 -10.37
CA ILE A 224 -8.07 -34.03 -10.23
C ILE A 224 -9.22 -34.00 -9.20
N PHE A 225 -9.09 -33.19 -8.15
CA PHE A 225 -10.15 -32.98 -7.15
C PHE A 225 -11.24 -32.03 -7.68
N THR A 226 -10.87 -30.92 -8.33
CA THR A 226 -11.81 -29.97 -8.97
C THR A 226 -12.73 -30.64 -9.98
N ASN A 227 -12.17 -31.51 -10.83
CA ASN A 227 -12.92 -32.21 -11.88
C ASN A 227 -13.65 -33.47 -11.38
N SER A 228 -13.58 -33.76 -10.07
CA SER A 228 -14.29 -34.89 -9.45
C SER A 228 -15.67 -34.50 -8.94
N SER A 229 -16.51 -35.49 -8.67
CA SER A 229 -17.78 -35.26 -7.95
C SER A 229 -17.62 -35.05 -6.44
N VAL A 230 -16.40 -35.02 -5.89
CA VAL A 230 -16.17 -34.95 -4.43
C VAL A 230 -16.68 -33.64 -3.81
N PRO A 231 -16.43 -32.43 -4.36
CA PRO A 231 -16.96 -31.19 -3.77
C PRO A 231 -18.49 -31.20 -3.65
N ALA A 232 -19.19 -31.57 -4.73
CA ALA A 232 -20.63 -31.72 -4.75
C ALA A 232 -21.14 -32.80 -3.78
N SER A 233 -20.42 -33.92 -3.67
CA SER A 233 -20.79 -35.04 -2.80
C SER A 233 -20.60 -34.74 -1.32
N LEU A 234 -19.59 -33.95 -0.95
CA LEU A 234 -19.38 -33.48 0.42
C LEU A 234 -20.41 -32.41 0.83
N VAL A 235 -20.79 -31.51 -0.08
CA VAL A 235 -21.88 -30.55 0.16
C VAL A 235 -23.23 -31.27 0.25
N MET A 236 -23.49 -32.26 -0.61
CA MET A 236 -24.69 -33.11 -0.52
C MET A 236 -24.75 -33.86 0.83
N LEU A 237 -23.62 -34.40 1.29
CA LEU A 237 -23.50 -35.04 2.60
C LEU A 237 -23.75 -34.05 3.75
N TYR A 238 -23.24 -32.81 3.65
CA TYR A 238 -23.52 -31.74 4.62
C TYR A 238 -25.03 -31.42 4.71
N THR A 239 -25.73 -31.45 3.58
CA THR A 239 -27.18 -31.16 3.49
C THR A 239 -28.07 -32.37 3.82
N SER A 240 -27.49 -33.48 4.27
CA SER A 240 -28.22 -34.70 4.63
C SER A 240 -29.07 -34.48 5.90
N PRO A 241 -30.31 -35.03 5.99
CA PRO A 241 -31.13 -34.94 7.20
C PRO A 241 -30.61 -35.79 8.37
N LEU A 242 -29.56 -36.59 8.16
CA LEU A 242 -28.90 -37.38 9.21
C LEU A 242 -27.74 -36.56 9.80
N GLU A 243 -27.85 -36.20 11.09
CA GLU A 243 -26.88 -35.30 11.74
C GLU A 243 -25.44 -35.86 11.73
N ALA A 244 -25.27 -37.19 11.75
CA ALA A 244 -23.96 -37.84 11.58
C ALA A 244 -23.34 -37.60 10.19
N ASN A 245 -24.15 -37.65 9.12
CA ASN A 245 -23.71 -37.32 7.77
C ASN A 245 -23.38 -35.83 7.65
N LYS A 246 -24.28 -34.97 8.15
CA LYS A 246 -24.10 -33.51 8.18
C LYS A 246 -22.83 -33.10 8.91
N SER A 247 -22.59 -33.61 10.12
CA SER A 247 -21.35 -33.38 10.87
C SER A 247 -20.11 -33.92 10.14
N CYS A 248 -20.19 -35.08 9.50
CA CYS A 248 -19.10 -35.62 8.68
C CYS A 248 -18.76 -34.69 7.51
N GLY A 249 -19.76 -34.25 6.73
CA GLY A 249 -19.60 -33.29 5.63
C GLY A 249 -19.02 -31.95 6.10
N GLU A 250 -19.52 -31.40 7.22
CA GLU A 250 -19.00 -30.16 7.80
C GLU A 250 -17.51 -30.30 8.19
N SER A 251 -17.15 -31.40 8.85
CA SER A 251 -15.77 -31.65 9.26
C SER A 251 -14.84 -31.87 8.06
N SER A 252 -15.32 -32.52 7.00
CA SER A 252 -14.56 -32.78 5.77
C SER A 252 -14.27 -31.50 5.01
N ILE A 253 -15.28 -30.63 4.86
CA ILE A 253 -15.13 -29.33 4.19
C ILE A 253 -14.22 -28.41 5.01
N LYS A 254 -14.41 -28.32 6.34
CA LYS A 254 -13.52 -27.54 7.22
C LYS A 254 -12.07 -28.04 7.19
N LEU A 255 -11.86 -29.36 7.17
CA LEU A 255 -10.52 -29.94 7.03
C LEU A 255 -9.89 -29.56 5.68
N PHE A 256 -10.64 -29.63 4.58
CA PHE A 256 -10.15 -29.22 3.26
C PHE A 256 -9.71 -27.75 3.26
N LEU A 257 -10.58 -26.84 3.71
CA LEU A 257 -10.30 -25.40 3.78
C LEU A 257 -9.07 -25.08 4.64
N ASN A 258 -8.96 -25.72 5.81
CA ASN A 258 -7.80 -25.56 6.68
C ASN A 258 -6.51 -26.16 6.08
N SER A 259 -6.62 -27.19 5.25
CA SER A 259 -5.47 -27.81 4.59
C SER A 259 -4.96 -26.99 3.41
N CYS A 260 -5.84 -26.26 2.70
CA CYS A 260 -5.44 -25.26 1.72
C CYS A 260 -4.57 -24.16 2.35
N LEU A 261 -5.00 -23.61 3.50
CA LEU A 261 -4.27 -22.60 4.27
C LEU A 261 -3.01 -23.14 4.99
N ALA A 262 -2.72 -24.44 4.87
CA ALA A 262 -1.54 -25.10 5.41
C ALA A 262 -0.53 -25.54 4.33
N LEU A 263 -0.71 -25.06 3.09
CA LEU A 263 0.26 -25.16 2.00
C LEU A 263 1.17 -23.92 1.99
N PRO A 264 2.39 -24.00 1.42
CA PRO A 264 3.22 -22.83 1.12
C PRO A 264 2.45 -21.79 0.30
N ASP A 265 2.70 -20.51 0.54
CA ASP A 265 1.96 -19.39 -0.05
C ASP A 265 1.86 -19.48 -1.59
N GLU A 266 2.96 -19.84 -2.25
CA GLU A 266 3.05 -20.04 -3.70
C GLU A 266 2.04 -21.09 -4.22
N GLN A 267 1.83 -22.16 -3.43
CA GLN A 267 0.92 -23.27 -3.72
C GLN A 267 -0.54 -23.00 -3.29
N GLN A 268 -0.79 -22.05 -2.39
CA GLN A 268 -2.14 -21.69 -1.95
C GLN A 268 -3.01 -21.21 -3.13
N SER A 269 -2.39 -20.54 -4.11
CA SER A 269 -3.02 -20.12 -5.37
C SER A 269 -3.73 -21.27 -6.11
N CYS A 270 -3.13 -22.46 -6.15
CA CYS A 270 -3.68 -23.65 -6.81
C CYS A 270 -4.97 -24.17 -6.15
N CYS A 271 -5.26 -23.78 -4.90
CA CYS A 271 -6.48 -24.19 -4.19
C CYS A 271 -7.72 -23.38 -4.59
N LEU A 272 -7.55 -22.20 -5.21
CA LEU A 272 -8.66 -21.30 -5.54
C LEU A 272 -9.82 -22.00 -6.29
N PRO A 273 -9.62 -22.78 -7.37
CA PRO A 273 -10.72 -23.40 -8.12
C PRO A 273 -11.60 -24.34 -7.27
N VAL A 274 -11.02 -25.07 -6.32
CA VAL A 274 -11.78 -25.99 -5.46
C VAL A 274 -12.56 -25.22 -4.39
N VAL A 275 -11.95 -24.21 -3.78
CA VAL A 275 -12.61 -23.38 -2.76
C VAL A 275 -13.73 -22.54 -3.39
N LEU A 276 -13.57 -22.10 -4.64
CA LEU A 276 -14.61 -21.46 -5.43
C LEU A 276 -15.79 -22.40 -5.71
N GLU A 277 -15.55 -23.65 -6.10
CA GLU A 277 -16.63 -24.62 -6.31
C GLU A 277 -17.37 -24.95 -5.00
N PHE A 278 -16.66 -25.09 -3.88
CA PHE A 278 -17.30 -25.18 -2.56
C PHE A 278 -18.14 -23.94 -2.24
N CYS A 279 -17.63 -22.72 -2.50
CA CYS A 279 -18.41 -21.49 -2.34
C CYS A 279 -19.67 -21.50 -3.20
N ARG A 280 -19.57 -21.83 -4.49
CA ARG A 280 -20.69 -21.88 -5.44
C ARG A 280 -21.76 -22.88 -5.03
N LEU A 281 -21.36 -24.08 -4.61
CA LEU A 281 -22.25 -25.13 -4.14
C LEU A 281 -22.94 -24.76 -2.82
N LEU A 282 -22.17 -24.27 -1.84
CA LEU A 282 -22.72 -23.86 -0.53
C LEU A 282 -23.65 -22.64 -0.65
N ARG A 283 -23.32 -21.65 -1.50
CA ARG A 283 -24.19 -20.50 -1.80
C ARG A 283 -25.55 -20.91 -2.37
N ARG A 284 -25.60 -21.99 -3.16
CA ARG A 284 -26.84 -22.52 -3.77
C ARG A 284 -27.75 -23.27 -2.80
N VAL A 285 -27.22 -23.87 -1.73
CA VAL A 285 -28.02 -24.73 -0.83
C VAL A 285 -28.11 -24.19 0.61
N CYS A 286 -27.16 -23.37 1.06
CA CYS A 286 -27.01 -22.90 2.43
C CYS A 286 -26.41 -21.47 2.53
N PRO A 287 -26.96 -20.44 1.83
CA PRO A 287 -26.34 -19.11 1.70
C PRO A 287 -26.16 -18.31 3.00
N HIS A 288 -26.87 -18.66 4.08
CA HIS A 288 -26.75 -17.98 5.39
C HIS A 288 -26.10 -18.84 6.47
N ASN A 289 -25.40 -19.91 6.06
CA ASN A 289 -24.80 -20.87 6.98
C ASN A 289 -23.35 -20.50 7.35
N SER A 290 -22.96 -20.78 8.59
CA SER A 290 -21.60 -20.55 9.09
C SER A 290 -20.52 -21.29 8.29
N LEU A 291 -20.81 -22.48 7.73
CA LEU A 291 -19.90 -23.21 6.85
C LEU A 291 -19.64 -22.47 5.53
N TYR A 292 -20.67 -21.84 4.95
CA TYR A 292 -20.49 -20.98 3.77
C TYR A 292 -19.67 -19.74 4.12
N GLY A 293 -19.95 -19.13 5.27
CA GLY A 293 -19.15 -18.03 5.83
C GLY A 293 -17.67 -18.40 6.00
N SER A 294 -17.36 -19.58 6.56
CA SER A 294 -15.99 -20.11 6.64
C SER A 294 -15.36 -20.27 5.25
N CYS A 295 -16.09 -20.87 4.29
CA CYS A 295 -15.59 -21.08 2.93
C CYS A 295 -15.26 -19.75 2.22
N ARG A 296 -16.13 -18.74 2.36
CA ARG A 296 -15.93 -17.39 1.80
C ARG A 296 -14.79 -16.65 2.50
N ASN A 297 -14.58 -16.84 3.80
CA ASN A 297 -13.41 -16.30 4.51
C ASN A 297 -12.10 -16.92 3.99
N THR A 298 -12.04 -18.26 3.86
CA THR A 298 -10.87 -18.96 3.30
C THR A 298 -10.57 -18.50 1.88
N LEU A 299 -11.59 -18.33 1.03
CA LEU A 299 -11.43 -17.78 -0.31
C LEU A 299 -10.77 -16.38 -0.27
N GLY A 300 -11.24 -15.49 0.61
CA GLY A 300 -10.64 -14.16 0.80
C GLY A 300 -9.16 -14.22 1.19
N SER A 301 -8.77 -15.10 2.11
CA SER A 301 -7.36 -15.25 2.53
C SER A 301 -6.45 -15.84 1.43
N LEU A 302 -6.95 -16.77 0.62
CA LEU A 302 -6.22 -17.28 -0.55
C LEU A 302 -6.05 -16.19 -1.63
N LEU A 303 -7.03 -15.29 -1.78
CA LEU A 303 -6.96 -14.13 -2.66
C LEU A 303 -5.99 -13.05 -2.14
N GLU A 304 -5.88 -12.85 -0.83
CA GLU A 304 -4.87 -11.97 -0.21
C GLU A 304 -3.44 -12.50 -0.39
N THR A 305 -3.21 -13.78 -0.13
CA THR A 305 -1.90 -14.42 -0.33
C THR A 305 -1.44 -14.31 -1.78
N VAL A 306 -2.37 -14.48 -2.73
CA VAL A 306 -2.13 -14.27 -4.16
C VAL A 306 -1.72 -12.82 -4.47
N GLN A 307 -2.40 -11.82 -3.90
CA GLN A 307 -2.02 -10.42 -4.12
C GLN A 307 -0.65 -10.10 -3.55
N GLU A 308 -0.32 -10.60 -2.35
CA GLU A 308 1.00 -10.38 -1.77
C GLU A 308 2.13 -10.97 -2.63
N LEU A 309 1.91 -12.13 -3.28
CA LEU A 309 2.88 -12.72 -4.19
C LEU A 309 3.05 -11.90 -5.48
N VAL A 310 1.96 -11.32 -6.00
CA VAL A 310 2.02 -10.38 -7.14
C VAL A 310 2.78 -9.12 -6.76
N ASP A 311 2.47 -8.51 -5.60
CA ASP A 311 3.12 -7.30 -5.11
C ASP A 311 4.63 -7.50 -4.84
N LYS A 312 5.05 -8.74 -4.49
CA LYS A 312 6.46 -9.12 -4.29
C LYS A 312 7.21 -9.46 -5.59
N SER A 313 6.53 -10.01 -6.61
CA SER A 313 7.16 -10.53 -7.85
C SER A 313 7.07 -9.60 -9.06
N GLY A 314 6.16 -8.61 -9.05
CA GLY A 314 6.12 -7.47 -9.96
C GLY A 314 5.70 -7.75 -11.42
N THR A 315 5.93 -8.95 -11.98
CA THR A 315 5.72 -9.17 -13.43
C THR A 315 5.31 -10.58 -13.90
N GLU A 316 5.58 -11.65 -13.16
CA GLU A 316 5.63 -12.99 -13.79
C GLU A 316 4.29 -13.76 -13.83
N PHE A 317 3.37 -13.52 -12.89
CA PHE A 317 2.14 -14.32 -12.72
C PHE A 317 0.95 -13.93 -13.63
N THR A 318 1.20 -13.77 -14.93
CA THR A 318 0.16 -13.41 -15.92
C THR A 318 -0.99 -14.43 -16.02
N SER A 319 -0.70 -15.73 -15.86
CA SER A 319 -1.69 -16.82 -15.86
C SER A 319 -2.66 -16.78 -14.67
N LEU A 320 -2.27 -16.09 -13.59
CA LEU A 320 -3.01 -16.03 -12.33
C LEU A 320 -4.03 -14.87 -12.37
N HIS A 321 -3.61 -13.71 -12.90
CA HIS A 321 -4.51 -12.62 -13.27
C HIS A 321 -5.59 -13.03 -14.28
N TYR A 322 -5.24 -13.87 -15.26
CA TYR A 322 -6.20 -14.45 -16.19
C TYR A 322 -7.23 -15.34 -15.47
N ARG A 323 -6.79 -16.21 -14.57
CA ARG A 323 -7.68 -17.04 -13.75
C ARG A 323 -8.63 -16.19 -12.90
N LEU A 324 -8.14 -15.16 -12.20
CA LEU A 324 -8.96 -14.26 -11.39
C LEU A 324 -10.13 -13.62 -12.17
N LEU A 325 -9.88 -13.15 -13.40
CA LEU A 325 -10.94 -12.55 -14.23
C LEU A 325 -11.88 -13.61 -14.84
N THR A 326 -11.40 -14.79 -15.26
CA THR A 326 -12.31 -15.90 -15.67
C THR A 326 -13.17 -16.44 -14.52
N VAL A 327 -12.80 -16.12 -13.29
CA VAL A 327 -13.53 -16.44 -12.04
C VAL A 327 -14.44 -15.29 -11.60
N GLY A 328 -14.42 -14.13 -12.28
CA GLY A 328 -15.18 -12.92 -11.95
C GLY A 328 -16.67 -13.17 -11.65
N GLU A 329 -17.32 -13.98 -12.49
CA GLU A 329 -18.74 -14.35 -12.34
C GLU A 329 -19.09 -15.00 -10.99
N GLU A 330 -18.12 -15.66 -10.33
CA GLU A 330 -18.28 -16.37 -9.05
C GLU A 330 -17.66 -15.61 -7.85
N ILE A 331 -16.69 -14.72 -8.09
CA ILE A 331 -16.19 -13.75 -7.09
C ILE A 331 -17.19 -12.61 -6.85
N LEU A 332 -17.81 -12.07 -7.89
CA LEU A 332 -18.72 -10.91 -7.80
C LEU A 332 -19.94 -11.15 -6.89
N PRO A 333 -20.60 -12.33 -6.85
CA PRO A 333 -21.62 -12.63 -5.85
C PRO A 333 -21.09 -12.53 -4.42
N CYS A 334 -19.90 -13.06 -4.14
CA CYS A 334 -19.29 -13.00 -2.81
C CYS A 334 -18.98 -11.55 -2.39
N LEU A 335 -18.52 -10.71 -3.34
CA LEU A 335 -18.31 -9.27 -3.14
C LEU A 335 -19.65 -8.53 -2.91
N SER A 336 -20.70 -8.85 -3.66
CA SER A 336 -22.03 -8.27 -3.50
C SER A 336 -22.63 -8.59 -2.13
N GLU A 337 -22.56 -9.85 -1.68
CA GLU A 337 -23.02 -10.25 -0.35
C GLU A 337 -22.25 -9.55 0.78
N LEU A 338 -20.96 -9.28 0.59
CA LEU A 338 -20.15 -8.51 1.54
C LEU A 338 -20.57 -7.04 1.54
N ALA A 339 -20.92 -6.45 0.39
CA ALA A 339 -21.54 -5.12 0.33
C ALA A 339 -22.91 -5.09 1.01
N ASP A 340 -23.77 -6.09 0.79
CA ASP A 340 -25.09 -6.21 1.43
C ASP A 340 -24.97 -6.24 2.96
N LEU A 341 -24.02 -7.04 3.48
CA LEU A 341 -23.73 -7.14 4.91
C LEU A 341 -23.14 -5.83 5.47
N MET A 342 -22.20 -5.21 4.76
CA MET A 342 -21.63 -3.92 5.17
C MET A 342 -22.67 -2.80 5.18
N GLU A 343 -23.56 -2.74 4.19
CA GLU A 343 -24.65 -1.76 4.15
C GLU A 343 -25.60 -1.96 5.32
N GLN A 344 -26.03 -3.20 5.62
CA GLN A 344 -26.84 -3.49 6.81
C GLN A 344 -26.15 -3.05 8.10
N GLN A 345 -24.86 -3.36 8.26
CA GLN A 345 -24.05 -2.92 9.41
C GLN A 345 -23.85 -1.40 9.46
N LEU A 346 -23.83 -0.71 8.32
CA LEU A 346 -23.76 0.75 8.24
C LEU A 346 -25.10 1.42 8.56
N TYR A 347 -26.24 0.82 8.21
CA TYR A 347 -27.56 1.36 8.57
C TYR A 347 -27.83 1.23 10.08
N ASP A 348 -27.39 0.15 10.74
CA ASP A 348 -27.57 -0.06 12.18
C ASP A 348 -26.86 1.01 13.05
N ASP A 349 -27.64 1.67 13.91
CA ASP A 349 -27.52 3.11 14.13
C ASP A 349 -26.48 3.53 15.19
N ASN A 350 -25.82 2.55 15.83
CA ASN A 350 -24.92 2.79 16.97
C ASN A 350 -23.53 2.15 16.86
N LEU A 351 -23.27 1.30 15.86
CA LEU A 351 -22.03 0.53 15.80
C LEU A 351 -21.28 0.65 14.47
N GLY A 352 -21.94 0.56 13.32
CA GLY A 352 -21.21 0.40 12.06
C GLY A 352 -20.50 -0.96 11.92
N PRO A 353 -19.87 -1.21 10.75
CA PRO A 353 -19.23 -2.48 10.44
C PRO A 353 -17.99 -2.76 11.31
N SER A 354 -17.63 -4.04 11.43
CA SER A 354 -16.38 -4.43 12.09
C SER A 354 -15.18 -4.24 11.14
N LEU A 355 -13.99 -3.96 11.70
CA LEU A 355 -12.76 -3.92 10.91
C LEU A 355 -12.56 -5.22 10.10
N TYR A 356 -12.88 -6.35 10.72
CA TYR A 356 -12.80 -7.68 10.12
C TYR A 356 -13.74 -7.86 8.91
N ASP A 357 -14.91 -7.24 8.92
CA ASP A 357 -15.85 -7.31 7.79
C ASP A 357 -15.45 -6.36 6.64
N VAL A 358 -14.89 -5.19 6.96
CA VAL A 358 -14.32 -4.28 5.94
C VAL A 358 -13.05 -4.88 5.32
N GLN A 359 -12.21 -5.57 6.11
CA GLN A 359 -11.06 -6.33 5.62
C GLN A 359 -11.50 -7.43 4.65
N LYS A 360 -12.57 -8.19 4.94
CA LYS A 360 -13.13 -9.16 3.98
C LYS A 360 -13.60 -8.54 2.67
N PHE A 361 -14.16 -7.34 2.67
CA PHE A 361 -14.48 -6.69 1.40
C PHE A 361 -13.20 -6.30 0.65
N SER A 362 -12.19 -5.78 1.37
CA SER A 362 -10.88 -5.47 0.80
C SER A 362 -10.16 -6.70 0.22
N SER A 363 -10.29 -7.88 0.82
CA SER A 363 -9.61 -9.11 0.38
C SER A 363 -10.16 -9.66 -0.95
N PHE A 364 -11.45 -9.42 -1.23
CA PHE A 364 -12.04 -9.68 -2.55
C PHE A 364 -11.85 -8.50 -3.53
N TRP A 365 -11.85 -7.26 -3.03
CA TRP A 365 -11.75 -6.07 -3.90
C TRP A 365 -10.36 -5.85 -4.50
N ARG A 366 -9.28 -5.91 -3.71
CA ARG A 366 -7.92 -5.59 -4.22
C ARG A 366 -7.50 -6.52 -5.38
N PRO A 367 -7.66 -7.86 -5.29
CA PRO A 367 -7.20 -8.76 -6.36
C PRO A 367 -8.07 -8.68 -7.60
N LEU A 368 -9.38 -8.43 -7.42
CA LEU A 368 -10.29 -8.14 -8.53
C LEU A 368 -9.89 -6.82 -9.23
N ARG A 369 -9.58 -5.77 -8.47
CA ARG A 369 -9.14 -4.48 -9.03
C ARG A 369 -7.81 -4.61 -9.77
N HIS A 370 -6.81 -5.29 -9.19
CA HIS A 370 -5.52 -5.51 -9.85
C HIS A 370 -5.67 -6.32 -11.15
N ALA A 371 -6.51 -7.37 -11.16
CA ALA A 371 -6.80 -8.11 -12.38
C ALA A 371 -7.48 -7.25 -13.46
N ILE A 372 -8.43 -6.38 -13.05
CA ILE A 372 -9.08 -5.40 -13.94
C ILE A 372 -8.06 -4.41 -14.51
N ASP A 373 -7.18 -3.82 -13.71
CA ASP A 373 -6.14 -2.91 -14.22
C ASP A 373 -5.20 -3.62 -15.20
N PHE A 374 -4.74 -4.83 -14.86
CA PHE A 374 -3.82 -5.60 -15.69
C PHE A 374 -4.40 -5.91 -17.08
N GLN A 375 -5.67 -6.30 -17.18
CA GLN A 375 -6.28 -6.66 -18.47
C GLN A 375 -7.00 -5.52 -19.20
N LEU A 376 -7.53 -4.54 -18.47
CA LEU A 376 -8.48 -3.56 -18.98
C LEU A 376 -8.01 -2.10 -18.82
N SER A 377 -6.77 -1.86 -18.40
CA SER A 377 -6.13 -0.52 -18.33
C SER A 377 -6.39 0.38 -19.55
N SER A 378 -6.38 -0.17 -20.77
CA SER A 378 -6.68 0.57 -22.01
C SER A 378 -8.15 0.98 -22.21
N LEU A 379 -9.05 0.51 -21.35
CA LEU A 379 -10.49 0.81 -21.33
C LEU A 379 -10.93 1.56 -20.07
N ILE A 380 -10.04 1.79 -19.11
CA ILE A 380 -10.29 2.56 -17.88
C ILE A 380 -9.99 4.04 -18.15
N PRO A 381 -10.85 4.99 -17.75
CA PRO A 381 -12.15 4.79 -17.10
C PRO A 381 -13.23 4.33 -18.09
N PHE A 382 -13.96 3.27 -17.74
CA PHE A 382 -15.05 2.72 -18.54
C PHE A 382 -16.12 3.77 -18.84
N ALA A 383 -16.34 4.04 -20.13
CA ALA A 383 -17.54 4.71 -20.63
C ALA A 383 -18.59 3.64 -20.97
N LEU A 384 -19.81 3.77 -20.43
CA LEU A 384 -20.94 2.90 -20.74
C LEU A 384 -21.74 3.47 -21.94
N PRO A 385 -22.26 2.62 -22.86
CA PRO A 385 -22.18 1.16 -22.87
C PRO A 385 -20.84 0.62 -23.40
N LEU A 386 -20.48 -0.59 -22.94
CA LEU A 386 -19.28 -1.31 -23.38
C LEU A 386 -19.57 -2.16 -24.63
N ARG A 387 -18.52 -2.54 -25.38
CA ARG A 387 -18.66 -3.33 -26.63
C ARG A 387 -18.75 -4.85 -26.42
N SER A 388 -18.81 -5.34 -25.19
CA SER A 388 -18.81 -6.78 -24.84
C SER A 388 -19.81 -7.06 -23.72
N THR A 389 -20.80 -7.90 -23.98
CA THR A 389 -21.99 -8.07 -23.14
C THR A 389 -21.72 -8.76 -21.79
N VAL A 390 -20.73 -9.65 -21.71
CA VAL A 390 -20.36 -10.33 -20.46
C VAL A 390 -19.66 -9.35 -19.51
N LEU A 391 -18.59 -8.72 -19.98
CA LEU A 391 -17.84 -7.72 -19.20
C LEU A 391 -18.71 -6.51 -18.84
N GLU A 392 -19.64 -6.11 -19.70
CA GLU A 392 -20.62 -5.06 -19.40
C GLU A 392 -21.51 -5.43 -18.21
N ALA A 393 -21.98 -6.67 -18.11
CA ALA A 393 -22.79 -7.14 -16.99
C ALA A 393 -21.98 -7.20 -15.67
N GLU A 394 -20.69 -7.54 -15.73
CA GLU A 394 -19.79 -7.54 -14.57
C GLU A 394 -19.47 -6.12 -14.08
N VAL A 395 -19.05 -5.24 -14.99
CA VAL A 395 -18.77 -3.82 -14.69
C VAL A 395 -20.04 -3.12 -14.18
N ALA A 396 -21.22 -3.42 -14.74
CA ALA A 396 -22.50 -2.89 -14.23
C ALA A 396 -22.78 -3.29 -12.78
N ARG A 397 -22.46 -4.54 -12.36
CA ARG A 397 -22.57 -4.97 -10.95
C ARG A 397 -21.59 -4.21 -10.05
N ILE A 398 -20.34 -4.03 -10.48
CA ILE A 398 -19.34 -3.26 -9.71
C ILE A 398 -19.81 -1.79 -9.55
N CYS A 399 -20.32 -1.18 -10.61
CA CYS A 399 -20.90 0.17 -10.57
C CYS A 399 -22.15 0.26 -9.66
N GLN A 400 -22.98 -0.79 -9.59
CA GLN A 400 -24.12 -0.87 -8.69
C GLN A 400 -23.67 -0.94 -7.21
N ILE A 401 -22.67 -1.78 -6.91
CA ILE A 401 -22.08 -1.88 -5.56
C ILE A 401 -21.47 -0.52 -5.15
N PHE A 402 -20.68 0.11 -6.02
CA PHE A 402 -20.16 1.47 -5.78
C PHE A 402 -21.29 2.45 -5.45
N GLY A 403 -22.36 2.49 -6.26
CA GLY A 403 -23.43 3.48 -6.12
C GLY A 403 -24.18 3.35 -4.79
N ARG A 404 -24.41 2.11 -4.34
CA ARG A 404 -25.01 1.81 -3.04
C ARG A 404 -24.09 2.16 -1.87
N LEU A 405 -22.81 1.78 -1.94
CA LEU A 405 -21.81 2.10 -0.91
C LEU A 405 -21.62 3.62 -0.78
N LEU A 406 -21.52 4.36 -1.89
CA LEU A 406 -21.44 5.82 -1.89
C LEU A 406 -22.69 6.46 -1.24
N THR A 407 -23.88 5.98 -1.58
CA THR A 407 -25.15 6.47 -1.02
C THR A 407 -25.22 6.20 0.49
N THR A 408 -24.79 5.03 0.93
CA THR A 408 -24.77 4.65 2.35
C THR A 408 -23.70 5.46 3.11
N MET A 409 -22.54 5.72 2.50
CA MET A 409 -21.51 6.61 3.06
C MET A 409 -21.97 8.06 3.19
N HIS A 410 -22.82 8.57 2.29
CA HIS A 410 -23.46 9.88 2.45
C HIS A 410 -24.28 9.96 3.75
N ILE A 411 -25.08 8.94 4.04
CA ILE A 411 -25.90 8.85 5.27
C ILE A 411 -25.01 8.74 6.52
N CYS A 412 -23.87 8.03 6.43
CA CYS A 412 -22.90 7.95 7.53
C CYS A 412 -22.18 9.28 7.79
N ILE A 413 -21.84 10.03 6.74
CA ILE A 413 -21.24 11.37 6.83
C ILE A 413 -22.23 12.40 7.44
N LEU A 414 -23.52 12.31 7.13
CA LEU A 414 -24.56 13.14 7.77
C LEU A 414 -24.75 12.81 9.26
N ARG A 415 -24.60 11.53 9.65
CA ARG A 415 -24.61 11.13 11.08
C ARG A 415 -23.40 11.68 11.84
N ILE A 416 -22.21 11.74 11.22
CA ILE A 416 -21.06 12.45 11.79
C ILE A 416 -21.38 13.95 11.97
N GLU A 417 -21.86 14.63 10.93
CA GLU A 417 -22.18 16.06 10.99
C GLU A 417 -23.14 16.39 12.15
N SER A 418 -24.17 15.57 12.30
CA SER A 418 -25.15 15.67 13.39
C SER A 418 -24.52 15.51 14.79
N SER A 419 -23.49 14.66 14.93
CA SER A 419 -22.81 14.39 16.21
C SER A 419 -21.76 15.44 16.62
N LEU A 420 -21.09 16.07 15.64
CA LEU A 420 -20.10 17.12 15.90
C LEU A 420 -20.78 18.41 16.40
N GLY A 421 -21.97 18.69 15.87
CA GLY A 421 -22.76 19.88 16.22
C GLY A 421 -22.01 21.19 15.95
N GLY A 422 -22.44 22.26 16.63
CA GLY A 422 -21.88 23.61 16.45
C GLY A 422 -20.41 23.79 16.84
N ARG A 423 -19.73 22.76 17.35
CA ARG A 423 -18.28 22.79 17.65
C ARG A 423 -17.41 22.12 16.59
N GLY A 424 -18.02 21.44 15.60
CA GLY A 424 -17.30 20.88 14.44
C GLY A 424 -16.12 19.98 14.85
N VAL A 425 -14.98 20.17 14.19
CA VAL A 425 -13.75 19.37 14.38
C VAL A 425 -13.25 19.37 15.84
N ALA A 426 -13.53 20.42 16.63
CA ALA A 426 -13.14 20.49 18.04
C ALA A 426 -13.95 19.56 18.97
N ASN A 427 -14.91 18.80 18.45
CA ASN A 427 -15.73 17.83 19.20
C ASN A 427 -15.45 16.36 18.79
N THR A 428 -14.32 16.09 18.12
CA THR A 428 -13.92 14.75 17.64
C THR A 428 -13.91 13.69 18.74
N GLU A 429 -13.54 14.03 19.98
CA GLU A 429 -13.52 13.10 21.12
C GLU A 429 -14.82 12.30 21.27
N ALA A 430 -15.98 12.92 21.03
CA ALA A 430 -17.31 12.31 21.17
C ALA A 430 -17.66 11.25 20.10
N MET A 431 -16.93 11.18 18.97
CA MET A 431 -17.22 10.25 17.88
C MET A 431 -16.96 8.77 18.28
N PRO A 432 -17.90 7.82 18.07
CA PRO A 432 -17.69 6.40 18.32
C PRO A 432 -16.46 5.82 17.62
N LEU A 433 -15.64 5.02 18.32
CA LEU A 433 -14.37 4.49 17.80
C LEU A 433 -14.53 3.64 16.52
N LYS A 434 -15.67 2.97 16.34
CA LYS A 434 -15.95 2.16 15.15
C LYS A 434 -16.10 3.00 13.87
N TRP A 435 -16.39 4.30 13.96
CA TRP A 435 -16.49 5.17 12.79
C TRP A 435 -15.17 5.35 12.04
N GLY A 436 -14.02 4.94 12.60
CA GLY A 436 -12.79 4.79 11.82
C GLY A 436 -12.93 3.85 10.61
N GLN A 437 -13.88 2.90 10.64
CA GLN A 437 -14.17 2.05 9.48
C GLN A 437 -14.77 2.83 8.31
N TYR A 438 -15.39 4.00 8.55
CA TYR A 438 -15.89 4.86 7.46
C TYR A 438 -14.73 5.38 6.59
N LEU A 439 -13.54 5.59 7.16
CA LEU A 439 -12.35 5.99 6.40
C LEU A 439 -11.86 4.85 5.49
N ASN A 440 -11.83 3.61 6.02
CA ASN A 440 -11.49 2.41 5.25
C ASN A 440 -12.47 2.15 4.10
N ILE A 441 -13.77 2.42 4.32
CA ILE A 441 -14.80 2.27 3.29
C ILE A 441 -14.71 3.38 2.25
N LEU A 442 -14.40 4.63 2.64
CA LEU A 442 -14.11 5.70 1.69
C LEU A 442 -12.88 5.41 0.82
N LYS A 443 -11.83 4.76 1.36
CA LYS A 443 -10.69 4.27 0.57
C LYS A 443 -11.13 3.26 -0.50
N ILE A 444 -11.95 2.28 -0.12
CA ILE A 444 -12.53 1.29 -1.05
C ILE A 444 -13.38 1.99 -2.12
N VAL A 445 -14.29 2.88 -1.72
CA VAL A 445 -15.16 3.64 -2.62
C VAL A 445 -14.35 4.53 -3.58
N SER A 446 -13.24 5.14 -3.13
CA SER A 446 -12.31 5.88 -4.00
C SER A 446 -11.70 4.96 -5.06
N SER A 447 -11.15 3.81 -4.65
CA SER A 447 -10.57 2.80 -5.56
C SER A 447 -11.61 2.22 -6.55
N MET A 448 -12.87 2.09 -6.15
CA MET A 448 -13.97 1.72 -7.05
C MET A 448 -14.34 2.85 -8.03
N SER A 449 -14.16 4.11 -7.65
CA SER A 449 -14.56 5.29 -8.45
C SER A 449 -13.66 5.56 -9.66
N GLU A 450 -12.42 5.05 -9.63
CA GLU A 450 -11.47 5.14 -10.75
C GLU A 450 -11.90 4.35 -11.99
N LEU A 451 -12.67 3.27 -11.81
CA LEU A 451 -12.95 2.34 -12.90
C LEU A 451 -13.80 2.91 -14.03
N TYR A 452 -14.60 3.96 -13.80
CA TYR A 452 -15.60 4.41 -14.77
C TYR A 452 -15.75 5.94 -14.82
N GLN A 453 -16.19 6.44 -15.97
CA GLN A 453 -16.24 7.88 -16.26
C GLN A 453 -17.27 8.61 -15.37
N GLY A 454 -16.91 9.76 -14.81
CA GLY A 454 -17.75 10.46 -13.85
C GLY A 454 -17.77 9.82 -12.45
N GLY A 455 -16.85 8.90 -12.15
CA GLY A 455 -16.78 8.19 -10.88
C GLY A 455 -16.13 9.00 -9.77
N LYS A 456 -14.89 9.46 -9.97
CA LYS A 456 -14.18 10.32 -8.99
C LYS A 456 -14.99 11.56 -8.66
N GLU A 457 -15.64 12.17 -9.65
CA GLU A 457 -16.47 13.36 -9.53
C GLU A 457 -17.66 13.17 -8.57
N LYS A 458 -18.22 11.96 -8.48
CA LYS A 458 -19.27 11.63 -7.49
C LYS A 458 -18.71 11.56 -6.07
N VAL A 459 -17.51 10.99 -5.89
CA VAL A 459 -16.82 10.94 -4.58
C VAL A 459 -16.38 12.34 -4.16
N VAL A 460 -15.78 13.11 -5.06
CA VAL A 460 -15.43 14.53 -4.87
C VAL A 460 -16.68 15.32 -4.48
N THR A 461 -17.80 15.17 -5.20
CA THR A 461 -19.07 15.85 -4.87
C THR A 461 -19.54 15.51 -3.46
N LEU A 462 -19.52 14.22 -3.07
CA LEU A 462 -19.86 13.79 -1.72
C LEU A 462 -18.97 14.49 -0.68
N ILE A 463 -17.65 14.39 -0.83
CA ILE A 463 -16.69 14.86 0.18
C ILE A 463 -16.64 16.41 0.23
N ASN A 464 -16.59 17.10 -0.91
CA ASN A 464 -16.62 18.57 -0.98
C ASN A 464 -17.94 19.14 -0.41
N SER A 465 -19.07 18.42 -0.48
CA SER A 465 -20.33 18.86 0.14
C SER A 465 -20.30 18.85 1.68
N ARG A 466 -19.42 18.06 2.30
CA ARG A 466 -19.36 17.82 3.76
C ARG A 466 -17.92 17.75 4.28
N LYS A 467 -17.13 18.79 4.00
CA LYS A 467 -15.70 18.89 4.38
C LYS A 467 -15.44 18.69 5.88
N VAL A 468 -16.29 19.24 6.76
CA VAL A 468 -16.09 19.19 8.22
C VAL A 468 -16.15 17.75 8.79
N PRO A 469 -17.19 16.94 8.52
CA PRO A 469 -17.17 15.50 8.83
C PRO A 469 -15.95 14.74 8.31
N PHE A 470 -15.52 15.00 7.08
CA PHE A 470 -14.36 14.33 6.48
C PHE A 470 -13.05 14.70 7.21
N CYS A 471 -12.85 15.98 7.51
CA CYS A 471 -11.72 16.45 8.30
C CYS A 471 -11.71 15.85 9.72
N ALA A 472 -12.87 15.73 10.35
CA ALA A 472 -13.01 15.11 11.67
C ALA A 472 -12.72 13.59 11.65
N LEU A 473 -13.09 12.88 10.58
CA LEU A 473 -12.68 11.48 10.38
C LEU A 473 -11.15 11.36 10.24
N ILE A 474 -10.52 12.21 9.42
CA ILE A 474 -9.07 12.23 9.23
C ILE A 474 -8.37 12.42 10.58
N LEU A 475 -8.66 13.52 11.28
CA LEU A 475 -7.95 13.94 12.49
C LEU A 475 -8.14 13.01 13.71
N LYS A 476 -9.14 12.11 13.68
CA LYS A 476 -9.36 11.12 14.75
C LYS A 476 -8.88 9.71 14.40
N PHE A 477 -8.97 9.29 13.14
CA PHE A 477 -8.86 7.88 12.77
C PHE A 477 -7.71 7.55 11.81
N VAL A 478 -7.04 8.55 11.23
CA VAL A 478 -5.73 8.33 10.60
C VAL A 478 -4.73 7.92 11.67
N LYS A 479 -3.82 7.01 11.30
CA LYS A 479 -2.77 6.46 12.15
C LYS A 479 -1.48 6.28 11.35
N ARG A 480 -0.37 6.22 12.05
CA ARG A 480 0.94 5.79 11.52
C ARG A 480 0.87 4.37 10.97
N GLY A 481 1.64 4.09 9.91
CA GLY A 481 1.74 2.78 9.28
C GLY A 481 0.61 2.39 8.32
N ASP A 482 -0.57 3.00 8.43
CA ASP A 482 -1.68 2.81 7.49
C ASP A 482 -1.46 3.65 6.21
N ASP A 483 -1.76 3.09 5.03
CA ASP A 483 -1.71 3.85 3.76
C ASP A 483 -2.95 4.76 3.59
N HIS A 484 -2.71 6.07 3.68
CA HIS A 484 -3.69 7.14 3.46
C HIS A 484 -3.46 7.94 2.17
N GLY A 485 -2.59 7.47 1.26
CA GLY A 485 -2.18 8.24 0.08
C GLY A 485 -3.34 8.71 -0.80
N TRP A 486 -4.43 7.91 -0.86
CA TRP A 486 -5.68 8.21 -1.55
C TRP A 486 -6.35 9.53 -1.10
N ILE A 487 -6.13 9.96 0.15
CA ILE A 487 -6.73 11.21 0.69
C ILE A 487 -6.14 12.44 -0.03
N SER A 488 -4.93 12.33 -0.58
CA SER A 488 -4.28 13.40 -1.35
C SER A 488 -5.05 13.78 -2.62
N GLU A 489 -5.84 12.86 -3.20
CA GLU A 489 -6.69 13.16 -4.36
C GLU A 489 -7.84 14.11 -4.02
N TYR A 490 -8.23 14.19 -2.74
CA TYR A 490 -9.33 15.00 -2.23
C TYR A 490 -8.82 16.26 -1.52
N ARG A 491 -7.63 16.77 -1.91
CA ARG A 491 -6.92 17.89 -1.27
C ARG A 491 -7.82 19.09 -1.01
N GLU A 492 -8.64 19.49 -1.98
CA GLU A 492 -9.60 20.60 -1.84
C GLU A 492 -10.56 20.48 -0.65
N ALA A 493 -10.92 19.24 -0.27
CA ALA A 493 -11.86 18.98 0.82
C ALA A 493 -11.21 18.90 2.20
N THR A 494 -9.87 18.91 2.26
CA THR A 494 -9.08 18.88 3.49
C THR A 494 -8.73 20.29 3.98
N THR A 495 -8.48 20.44 5.28
CA THR A 495 -7.85 21.63 5.85
C THR A 495 -6.33 21.46 5.98
N PHE A 496 -5.61 22.56 6.16
CA PHE A 496 -4.20 22.56 6.61
C PHE A 496 -3.97 21.60 7.79
N GLU A 497 -4.87 21.60 8.78
CA GLU A 497 -4.76 20.74 9.97
C GLU A 497 -4.73 19.25 9.59
N CYS A 498 -5.60 18.82 8.68
CA CYS A 498 -5.64 17.46 8.13
C CYS A 498 -4.39 17.11 7.33
N ARG A 499 -3.94 18.02 6.46
CA ARG A 499 -2.77 17.81 5.59
C ARG A 499 -1.47 17.73 6.38
N ARG A 500 -1.28 18.64 7.33
CA ARG A 500 -0.23 18.56 8.36
C ARG A 500 -0.33 17.28 9.16
N HIS A 501 -1.51 16.87 9.62
CA HIS A 501 -1.67 15.63 10.38
C HIS A 501 -1.22 14.41 9.57
N LEU A 502 -1.67 14.26 8.32
CA LEU A 502 -1.24 13.20 7.39
C LEU A 502 0.28 13.19 7.22
N ALA A 503 0.89 14.34 6.93
CA ALA A 503 2.33 14.48 6.80
C ALA A 503 3.09 14.13 8.10
N MET A 504 2.54 14.49 9.27
CA MET A 504 3.12 14.16 10.58
C MET A 504 2.97 12.68 10.98
N MET A 505 2.06 11.92 10.36
CA MET A 505 1.94 10.46 10.56
C MET A 505 2.94 9.66 9.70
N LEU A 506 3.74 10.32 8.87
CA LEU A 506 4.87 9.71 8.15
C LEU A 506 6.19 9.78 8.95
N PHE A 507 6.25 10.58 10.02
CA PHE A 507 7.37 10.52 10.97
C PHE A 507 7.22 9.33 11.93
N PRO A 508 8.33 8.67 12.30
CA PRO A 508 8.32 7.49 13.16
C PRO A 508 7.65 7.73 14.52
N ASP A 509 7.21 6.63 15.15
CA ASP A 509 6.85 6.64 16.56
C ASP A 509 8.12 6.76 17.42
N GLY A 510 8.46 8.00 17.78
CA GLY A 510 9.46 8.30 18.81
C GLY A 510 9.02 7.68 20.14
N LYS A 511 9.55 6.50 20.44
CA LYS A 511 9.30 5.78 21.70
C LYS A 511 9.82 6.60 22.87
N GLU A 512 9.09 6.57 23.99
CA GLU A 512 9.56 7.12 25.28
C GLU A 512 10.56 6.19 25.99
N ASP A 513 11.18 5.25 25.27
CA ASP A 513 12.26 4.40 25.76
C ASP A 513 13.56 5.21 25.84
N TYR A 514 13.74 5.92 26.97
CA TYR A 514 14.92 6.74 27.31
C TYR A 514 16.28 6.00 27.27
N SER A 515 16.31 4.70 26.95
CA SER A 515 17.53 3.90 26.77
C SER A 515 18.26 4.12 25.43
N GLU A 516 17.58 4.68 24.42
CA GLU A 516 18.14 4.89 23.07
C GLU A 516 18.01 6.35 22.63
N MET A 517 18.52 7.28 23.44
CA MET A 517 18.59 8.71 23.09
C MET A 517 19.87 9.04 22.31
N HIS A 518 19.78 9.99 21.36
CA HIS A 518 20.95 10.55 20.69
C HIS A 518 21.42 11.80 21.46
N GLU A 519 22.53 11.66 22.19
CA GLU A 519 23.10 12.72 23.03
C GLU A 519 24.08 13.62 22.24
N MET A 520 23.89 14.94 22.36
CA MET A 520 24.74 15.96 21.74
C MET A 520 25.24 16.96 22.80
N LEU A 521 26.57 17.14 22.86
CA LEU A 521 27.23 18.11 23.75
C LEU A 521 28.03 19.09 22.90
N ILE A 522 27.54 20.32 22.75
CA ILE A 522 28.00 21.28 21.73
C ILE A 522 28.50 22.59 22.35
N ASP A 523 29.51 23.20 21.75
CA ASP A 523 29.98 24.55 22.07
C ASP A 523 29.10 25.62 21.39
N ARG A 524 28.59 26.60 22.14
CA ARG A 524 27.83 27.74 21.58
C ARG A 524 28.63 28.55 20.54
N SER A 525 29.97 28.50 20.58
CA SER A 525 30.83 29.16 19.58
C SER A 525 31.07 28.35 18.31
N HIS A 526 30.66 27.08 18.26
CA HIS A 526 30.89 26.16 17.14
C HIS A 526 29.64 25.38 16.70
N VAL A 527 28.44 25.92 16.97
CA VAL A 527 27.14 25.23 16.79
C VAL A 527 27.03 24.50 15.45
N LEU A 528 27.25 25.18 14.32
CA LEU A 528 27.10 24.56 12.99
C LEU A 528 28.02 23.34 12.79
N LYS A 529 29.31 23.49 13.14
CA LYS A 529 30.34 22.47 12.91
C LYS A 529 30.13 21.24 13.79
N GLU A 530 29.90 21.44 15.09
CA GLU A 530 29.73 20.31 16.00
C GLU A 530 28.36 19.62 15.80
N SER A 531 27.31 20.38 15.47
CA SER A 531 26.02 19.79 15.06
C SER A 531 26.16 18.92 13.81
N TYR A 532 26.94 19.38 12.82
CA TYR A 532 27.24 18.62 11.62
C TYR A 532 27.97 17.31 11.95
N GLU A 533 28.94 17.35 12.87
CA GLU A 533 29.69 16.16 13.30
C GLU A 533 28.79 15.11 13.98
N TYR A 534 27.91 15.51 14.92
CA TYR A 534 26.95 14.59 15.56
C TYR A 534 25.90 14.05 14.57
N ILE A 535 25.11 14.94 13.96
CA ILE A 535 23.92 14.55 13.17
C ILE A 535 24.29 13.84 11.86
N SER A 536 25.46 14.09 11.27
CA SER A 536 25.86 13.42 10.02
C SER A 536 26.45 12.03 10.24
N GLN A 537 27.09 11.79 11.40
CA GLN A 537 27.63 10.48 11.76
C GLN A 537 26.56 9.52 12.31
N ALA A 538 25.45 10.06 12.83
CA ALA A 538 24.34 9.27 13.33
C ALA A 538 23.70 8.38 12.24
N SER A 539 23.28 7.17 12.62
CA SER A 539 22.46 6.31 11.77
C SER A 539 21.01 6.85 11.72
N PRO A 540 20.26 6.59 10.63
CA PRO A 540 18.85 7.03 10.52
C PRO A 540 18.00 6.60 11.74
N GLY A 541 18.07 5.32 12.12
CA GLY A 541 17.36 4.79 13.29
C GLY A 541 17.75 5.45 14.62
N GLY A 542 19.02 5.84 14.79
CA GLY A 542 19.46 6.60 15.96
C GLY A 542 18.89 8.02 16.04
N LEU A 543 18.48 8.59 14.90
CA LEU A 543 17.79 9.89 14.81
C LEU A 543 16.26 9.76 14.85
N HIS A 544 15.69 8.56 14.88
CA HIS A 544 14.26 8.32 15.09
C HIS A 544 13.86 8.30 16.58
N GLY A 545 14.85 8.14 17.46
CA GLY A 545 14.70 8.21 18.92
C GLY A 545 14.58 9.64 19.45
N ALA A 546 14.64 9.80 20.77
CA ALA A 546 14.64 11.12 21.39
C ALA A 546 16.04 11.77 21.32
N LEU A 547 16.10 13.03 20.89
CA LEU A 547 17.33 13.84 20.94
C LEU A 547 17.54 14.42 22.34
N PHE A 548 18.76 14.32 22.85
CA PHE A 548 19.21 14.97 24.09
C PHE A 548 20.33 15.97 23.76
N MET A 549 20.29 17.15 24.39
CA MET A 549 21.07 18.31 23.96
C MET A 549 21.54 19.14 25.17
N GLU A 550 22.85 19.38 25.25
CA GLU A 550 23.51 20.21 26.26
C GLU A 550 24.54 21.16 25.64
N PHE A 551 24.67 22.38 26.17
CA PHE A 551 25.76 23.29 25.81
C PHE A 551 26.94 23.15 26.77
N LYS A 552 28.16 23.11 26.23
CA LYS A 552 29.40 22.93 27.00
C LYS A 552 29.56 24.05 28.03
N ASN A 553 29.76 23.66 29.29
CA ASN A 553 29.90 24.52 30.47
C ASN A 553 28.60 25.19 30.97
N GLU A 554 27.42 24.75 30.52
CA GLU A 554 26.13 25.20 31.04
C GLU A 554 25.41 24.14 31.88
N GLU A 555 24.66 24.57 32.89
CA GLU A 555 23.80 23.71 33.73
C GLU A 555 22.39 23.49 33.13
N ALA A 556 22.09 24.11 31.99
CA ALA A 556 20.79 24.03 31.34
C ALA A 556 20.70 22.78 30.46
N THR A 557 19.69 21.95 30.68
CA THR A 557 19.50 20.68 29.97
C THR A 557 18.03 20.43 29.61
N GLY A 558 17.77 19.53 28.66
CA GLY A 558 16.43 19.04 28.32
C GLY A 558 15.69 19.85 27.24
N PRO A 559 14.35 19.68 27.12
CA PRO A 559 13.60 20.05 25.91
C PRO A 559 13.63 21.54 25.51
N GLY A 560 13.92 22.44 26.44
CA GLY A 560 14.10 23.87 26.13
C GLY A 560 15.42 24.16 25.40
N VAL A 561 16.49 23.45 25.75
CA VAL A 561 17.82 23.58 25.13
C VAL A 561 17.79 22.98 23.72
N LEU A 562 17.09 21.86 23.53
CA LEU A 562 16.87 21.26 22.20
C LEU A 562 16.15 22.24 21.24
N ARG A 563 15.12 22.97 21.71
CA ARG A 563 14.42 23.99 20.89
C ARG A 563 15.29 25.20 20.58
N GLU A 564 16.12 25.64 21.53
CA GLU A 564 17.12 26.68 21.28
C GLU A 564 18.13 26.22 20.22
N TRP A 565 18.68 25.01 20.35
CA TRP A 565 19.61 24.42 19.38
C TRP A 565 19.01 24.37 17.97
N PHE A 566 17.77 23.88 17.80
CA PHE A 566 17.08 23.89 16.52
C PHE A 566 16.96 25.29 15.90
N TYR A 567 16.69 26.33 16.69
CA TYR A 567 16.67 27.70 16.18
C TYR A 567 18.08 28.16 15.76
N LEU A 568 19.08 28.03 16.63
CA LEU A 568 20.45 28.48 16.39
C LEU A 568 21.08 27.80 15.17
N VAL A 569 21.00 26.46 15.09
CA VAL A 569 21.60 25.71 13.97
C VAL A 569 20.94 26.07 12.63
N CYS A 570 19.64 26.35 12.62
CA CYS A 570 18.96 26.85 11.42
C CYS A 570 19.33 28.30 11.06
N GLN A 571 19.65 29.18 12.02
CA GLN A 571 20.19 30.51 11.68
C GLN A 571 21.58 30.45 11.03
N GLU A 572 22.41 29.48 11.43
CA GLU A 572 23.74 29.26 10.84
C GLU A 572 23.64 28.67 9.42
N ILE A 573 22.85 27.59 9.23
CA ILE A 573 22.65 26.94 7.92
C ILE A 573 22.05 27.92 6.90
N PHE A 574 21.03 28.67 7.32
CA PHE A 574 20.29 29.63 6.49
C PHE A 574 20.73 31.08 6.80
N SER A 575 22.04 31.27 6.95
CA SER A 575 22.64 32.58 7.22
C SER A 575 22.62 33.48 5.97
N PRO A 576 22.23 34.77 6.05
CA PRO A 576 22.10 35.66 4.88
C PRO A 576 23.39 35.94 4.08
N GLY A 577 24.55 35.54 4.59
CA GLY A 577 25.86 35.58 3.90
C GLY A 577 26.54 34.22 3.80
N GLY A 578 25.80 33.13 4.04
CA GLY A 578 26.30 31.76 3.96
C GLY A 578 26.55 31.31 2.52
N THR A 579 27.38 30.27 2.36
CA THR A 579 27.72 29.69 1.06
C THR A 579 26.67 28.70 0.53
N LEU A 580 25.86 28.11 1.41
CA LEU A 580 24.98 26.99 1.09
C LEU A 580 23.66 27.42 0.42
N PHE A 581 23.01 28.47 0.92
CA PHE A 581 21.68 28.90 0.48
C PHE A 581 21.66 30.40 0.15
N LEU A 582 20.96 30.74 -0.94
CA LEU A 582 20.68 32.12 -1.32
C LEU A 582 19.38 32.58 -0.67
N ARG A 583 19.39 33.74 -0.03
CA ARG A 583 18.18 34.37 0.55
C ARG A 583 17.43 35.17 -0.52
N SER A 584 16.11 35.04 -0.58
CA SER A 584 15.28 35.86 -1.48
C SER A 584 15.40 37.36 -1.15
N ALA A 585 15.28 38.18 -2.19
CA ALA A 585 15.25 39.64 -2.07
C ALA A 585 13.89 40.17 -1.57
N ASP A 586 12.81 39.39 -1.73
CA ASP A 586 11.44 39.77 -1.43
C ASP A 586 10.94 39.26 -0.07
N ASP A 587 11.36 38.05 0.32
CA ASP A 587 11.10 37.49 1.65
C ASP A 587 12.42 37.04 2.29
N PHE A 588 12.89 37.79 3.29
CA PHE A 588 14.13 37.51 4.01
C PHE A 588 14.10 36.21 4.83
N ARG A 589 12.96 35.48 4.89
CA ARG A 589 12.87 34.14 5.46
C ARG A 589 12.95 33.03 4.42
N ARG A 590 12.85 33.34 3.12
CA ARG A 590 12.90 32.33 2.03
C ARG A 590 14.31 32.12 1.51
N PHE A 591 14.64 30.85 1.32
CA PHE A 591 15.95 30.40 0.86
C PHE A 591 15.84 29.40 -0.29
N SER A 592 16.76 29.52 -1.26
CA SER A 592 16.97 28.59 -2.36
C SER A 592 18.39 27.99 -2.29
N PRO A 593 18.63 26.76 -2.81
CA PRO A 593 19.98 26.20 -2.89
C PRO A 593 20.92 27.09 -3.72
N ASN A 594 22.15 27.31 -3.24
CA ASN A 594 23.14 28.10 -3.98
C ASN A 594 23.93 27.22 -4.97
N PRO A 595 23.87 27.47 -6.31
CA PRO A 595 24.72 26.77 -7.27
C PRO A 595 26.23 26.97 -7.01
N ALA A 596 26.60 28.11 -6.41
CA ALA A 596 27.97 28.43 -6.04
C ALA A 596 28.41 27.84 -4.68
N SER A 597 27.61 26.98 -4.04
CA SER A 597 27.99 26.27 -2.81
C SER A 597 29.25 25.40 -2.95
N LYS A 598 29.60 25.05 -4.20
CA LYS A 598 30.86 24.40 -4.62
C LYS A 598 32.16 25.05 -4.08
N VAL A 599 32.12 26.29 -3.58
CA VAL A 599 33.22 26.93 -2.83
C VAL A 599 33.64 26.08 -1.62
N ASP A 600 32.69 25.45 -0.92
CA ASP A 600 32.95 24.59 0.25
C ASP A 600 33.04 23.12 -0.19
N PRO A 601 34.18 22.43 0.00
CA PRO A 601 34.29 21.00 -0.30
C PRO A 601 33.30 20.08 0.45
N LEU A 602 32.71 20.55 1.54
CA LEU A 602 31.75 19.80 2.35
C LEU A 602 30.27 20.12 2.03
N HIS A 603 29.98 20.98 1.05
CA HIS A 603 28.61 21.46 0.80
C HIS A 603 27.58 20.33 0.61
N LEU A 604 27.91 19.25 -0.11
CA LEU A 604 27.02 18.08 -0.27
C LEU A 604 26.65 17.41 1.06
N GLY A 605 27.63 17.32 1.98
CA GLY A 605 27.40 16.86 3.34
C GLY A 605 26.50 17.82 4.11
N TYR A 606 26.76 19.13 4.03
CA TYR A 606 25.93 20.14 4.68
C TYR A 606 24.49 20.18 4.14
N PHE A 607 24.25 19.93 2.84
CA PHE A 607 22.90 19.80 2.30
C PHE A 607 22.17 18.57 2.88
N LYS A 608 22.84 17.42 2.99
CA LYS A 608 22.27 16.23 3.67
C LYS A 608 21.98 16.49 5.14
N PHE A 609 22.90 17.14 5.85
CA PHE A 609 22.73 17.57 7.23
C PHE A 609 21.55 18.55 7.39
N ALA A 610 21.39 19.54 6.51
CA ALA A 610 20.25 20.46 6.51
C ALA A 610 18.91 19.73 6.29
N GLY A 611 18.89 18.72 5.41
CA GLY A 611 17.74 17.83 5.22
C GLY A 611 17.34 17.11 6.51
N ARG A 612 18.32 16.50 7.20
CA ARG A 612 18.12 15.86 8.51
C ARG A 612 17.61 16.85 9.56
N VAL A 613 18.24 18.02 9.69
CA VAL A 613 17.89 19.05 10.69
C VAL A 613 16.47 19.58 10.50
N ILE A 614 16.05 19.87 9.26
CA ILE A 614 14.69 20.36 8.98
C ILE A 614 13.65 19.27 9.24
N ALA A 615 13.91 18.02 8.84
CA ALA A 615 13.02 16.90 9.12
C ALA A 615 12.90 16.62 10.64
N LEU A 616 14.01 16.68 11.38
CA LEU A 616 14.02 16.57 12.85
C LEU A 616 13.26 17.72 13.52
N ALA A 617 13.44 18.97 13.07
CA ALA A 617 12.70 20.11 13.60
C ALA A 617 11.18 19.93 13.46
N LEU A 618 10.73 19.44 12.28
CA LEU A 618 9.34 19.09 12.03
C LEU A 618 8.86 17.92 12.90
N MET A 619 9.64 16.85 13.02
CA MET A 619 9.34 15.70 13.89
C MET A 619 9.13 16.11 15.35
N HIS A 620 10.01 16.97 15.88
CA HIS A 620 9.90 17.57 17.23
C HIS A 620 8.92 18.76 17.32
N LYS A 621 8.23 19.09 16.23
CA LYS A 621 7.21 20.16 16.12
C LYS A 621 7.72 21.57 16.44
N VAL A 622 9.00 21.85 16.16
CA VAL A 622 9.68 23.13 16.42
C VAL A 622 9.59 24.05 15.19
N GLN A 623 9.02 25.24 15.36
CA GLN A 623 8.96 26.26 14.30
C GLN A 623 10.29 27.03 14.26
N VAL A 624 11.12 26.73 13.26
CA VAL A 624 12.46 27.32 13.09
C VAL A 624 12.46 28.66 12.34
N GLY A 625 11.36 29.02 11.67
CA GLY A 625 11.20 30.32 11.01
C GLY A 625 11.85 30.47 9.63
N VAL A 626 12.52 29.43 9.15
CA VAL A 626 13.06 29.31 7.78
C VAL A 626 11.94 28.88 6.84
N LEU A 627 11.88 29.47 5.64
CA LEU A 627 11.01 29.07 4.54
C LEU A 627 11.86 28.67 3.33
N PHE A 628 11.30 27.85 2.44
CA PHE A 628 11.91 27.57 1.15
C PHE A 628 11.29 28.45 0.06
N ASP A 629 12.06 28.70 -1.00
CA ASP A 629 11.51 29.32 -2.20
C ASP A 629 10.63 28.32 -2.98
N ARG A 630 9.78 28.84 -3.86
CA ARG A 630 8.81 28.04 -4.63
C ARG A 630 9.48 27.02 -5.54
N VAL A 631 10.64 27.35 -6.11
CA VAL A 631 11.37 26.52 -7.07
C VAL A 631 12.10 25.37 -6.36
N PHE A 632 12.66 25.60 -5.17
CA PHE A 632 13.18 24.52 -4.33
C PHE A 632 12.06 23.59 -3.83
N TYR A 633 10.93 24.14 -3.36
CA TYR A 633 9.77 23.34 -2.96
C TYR A 633 9.29 22.42 -4.10
N LEU A 634 9.09 22.97 -5.31
CA LEU A 634 8.63 22.18 -6.45
C LEU A 634 9.59 21.02 -6.79
N GLN A 635 10.90 21.22 -6.69
CA GLN A 635 11.88 20.14 -6.89
C GLN A 635 11.77 19.04 -5.83
N LEU A 636 11.60 19.38 -4.54
CA LEU A 636 11.37 18.38 -3.47
C LEU A 636 10.07 17.58 -3.68
N THR A 637 9.10 18.13 -4.43
CA THR A 637 7.86 17.44 -4.82
C THR A 637 7.94 16.68 -6.16
N ASN A 638 9.09 16.71 -6.84
CA ASN A 638 9.30 16.24 -8.23
C ASN A 638 8.37 16.89 -9.27
N GLN A 639 7.95 18.15 -9.07
CA GLN A 639 7.12 18.90 -10.03
C GLN A 639 7.98 19.68 -11.04
N THR A 640 7.45 19.85 -12.25
CA THR A 640 8.09 20.66 -13.30
C THR A 640 7.96 22.15 -13.04
N ILE A 641 9.07 22.88 -13.10
CA ILE A 641 9.11 24.34 -12.91
C ILE A 641 8.75 25.06 -14.21
N SER A 642 7.91 26.10 -14.09
CA SER A 642 7.51 27.01 -15.16
C SER A 642 8.09 28.42 -14.98
N LEU A 643 7.85 29.31 -15.96
CA LEU A 643 8.27 30.70 -15.88
C LEU A 643 7.63 31.47 -14.70
N GLU A 644 6.35 31.26 -14.38
CA GLU A 644 5.72 31.97 -13.25
C GLU A 644 6.23 31.46 -11.88
N ASP A 645 6.85 30.28 -11.81
CA ASP A 645 7.39 29.75 -10.55
C ASP A 645 8.72 30.41 -10.15
N ILE A 646 9.56 30.82 -11.11
CA ILE A 646 10.84 31.51 -10.84
C ILE A 646 10.68 32.99 -10.48
N LYS A 647 9.46 33.53 -10.57
CA LYS A 647 9.13 34.95 -10.48
C LYS A 647 9.59 35.64 -9.21
N ASP A 648 9.42 35.01 -8.05
CA ASP A 648 9.84 35.53 -6.74
C ASP A 648 11.19 34.93 -6.27
N THR A 649 11.84 34.17 -7.15
CA THR A 649 13.15 33.53 -6.94
C THR A 649 14.26 34.32 -7.66
N ASP A 650 14.04 34.71 -8.92
CA ASP A 650 14.91 35.60 -9.70
C ASP A 650 14.07 36.48 -10.63
N ARG A 651 13.66 37.66 -10.12
CA ARG A 651 12.89 38.65 -10.89
C ARG A 651 13.60 39.18 -12.12
N VAL A 652 14.94 39.16 -12.16
CA VAL A 652 15.68 39.65 -13.33
C VAL A 652 15.52 38.65 -14.47
N ILE A 653 15.72 37.37 -14.21
CA ILE A 653 15.56 36.31 -15.21
C ILE A 653 14.09 36.10 -15.58
N TYR A 654 13.16 36.18 -14.63
CA TYR A 654 11.73 36.19 -14.95
C TYR A 654 11.39 37.27 -15.98
N ASN A 655 11.82 38.52 -15.75
CA ASN A 655 11.56 39.63 -16.66
C ASN A 655 12.25 39.43 -18.03
N SER A 656 13.50 38.96 -18.07
CA SER A 656 14.21 38.69 -19.33
C SER A 656 13.57 37.56 -20.14
N CYS A 657 13.22 36.43 -19.50
CA CYS A 657 12.52 35.33 -20.15
C CYS A 657 11.13 35.76 -20.65
N LYS A 658 10.41 36.55 -19.85
CA LYS A 658 9.11 37.09 -20.23
C LYS A 658 9.21 38.03 -21.44
N GLN A 659 10.19 38.93 -21.47
CA GLN A 659 10.47 39.79 -22.63
C GLN A 659 10.75 38.98 -23.90
N ILE A 660 11.51 37.88 -23.82
CA ILE A 660 11.78 36.98 -24.96
C ILE A 660 10.47 36.39 -25.54
N LEU A 661 9.52 36.00 -24.68
CA LEU A 661 8.24 35.43 -25.09
C LEU A 661 7.21 36.49 -25.56
N GLU A 662 7.21 37.67 -24.95
CA GLU A 662 6.25 38.75 -25.26
C GLU A 662 6.68 39.66 -26.43
N MET A 663 7.96 39.61 -26.84
CA MET A 663 8.47 40.40 -27.97
C MET A 663 7.81 40.00 -29.30
N ASP A 664 7.61 40.99 -30.18
CA ASP A 664 6.99 40.79 -31.50
C ASP A 664 7.80 39.80 -32.37
N PRO A 665 7.17 38.76 -32.97
CA PRO A 665 7.85 37.76 -33.78
C PRO A 665 8.63 38.31 -34.98
N VAL A 666 8.09 39.33 -35.68
CA VAL A 666 8.70 39.88 -36.89
C VAL A 666 9.93 40.73 -36.55
N PHE A 667 9.90 41.42 -35.41
CA PHE A 667 11.06 42.10 -34.85
C PHE A 667 12.09 41.12 -34.28
N PHE A 668 11.65 40.05 -33.61
CA PHE A 668 12.52 39.02 -33.01
C PHE A 668 13.36 38.29 -34.07
N ASP A 669 12.74 37.87 -35.17
CA ASP A 669 13.39 37.15 -36.28
C ASP A 669 14.21 38.08 -37.20
N SER A 670 14.30 39.37 -36.90
CA SER A 670 15.03 40.34 -37.70
C SER A 670 16.51 40.47 -37.31
N ASN A 671 17.34 40.97 -38.22
CA ASN A 671 18.74 41.34 -37.94
C ASN A 671 18.92 42.45 -36.87
N ALA A 672 17.81 43.02 -36.36
CA ALA A 672 17.79 43.99 -35.25
C ALA A 672 17.21 43.41 -33.94
N GLY A 673 16.89 42.11 -33.92
CA GLY A 673 16.46 41.38 -32.72
C GLY A 673 17.61 41.07 -31.75
N LEU A 674 17.34 40.19 -30.78
CA LEU A 674 18.28 39.92 -29.68
C LEU A 674 19.52 39.09 -30.06
N GLY A 675 19.54 38.45 -31.24
CA GLY A 675 20.70 37.70 -31.74
C GLY A 675 21.11 36.49 -30.91
N LEU A 676 20.18 35.92 -30.13
CA LEU A 676 20.43 34.80 -29.22
C LEU A 676 20.69 33.48 -29.97
N ASN A 677 21.46 32.60 -29.35
CA ASN A 677 21.60 31.19 -29.73
C ASN A 677 21.43 30.30 -28.48
N PHE A 678 21.43 28.98 -28.64
CA PHE A 678 21.25 28.01 -27.53
C PHE A 678 22.53 27.79 -26.72
N MET A 679 23.25 28.89 -26.42
CA MET A 679 24.35 28.93 -25.46
C MET A 679 23.87 29.52 -24.13
N LEU A 680 24.36 28.99 -23.02
CA LEU A 680 24.32 29.62 -21.71
C LEU A 680 25.74 29.96 -21.27
N GLU A 681 25.99 31.23 -20.97
CA GLU A 681 27.17 31.64 -20.21
C GLU A 681 26.89 31.51 -18.71
N THR A 682 27.71 30.73 -18.00
CA THR A 682 27.73 30.65 -16.53
C THR A 682 29.06 31.22 -16.01
N GLU A 683 29.05 31.81 -14.81
CA GLU A 683 30.27 32.28 -14.14
C GLU A 683 30.41 31.56 -12.80
N GLU A 684 31.02 30.37 -12.82
CA GLU A 684 31.32 29.60 -11.61
C GLU A 684 32.68 30.02 -11.04
N LEU A 685 32.71 30.47 -9.78
CA LEU A 685 33.95 30.84 -9.08
C LEU A 685 34.80 31.91 -9.79
N GLY A 686 34.18 32.78 -10.59
CA GLY A 686 34.86 33.78 -11.44
C GLY A 686 35.45 33.23 -12.75
N LYS A 687 35.26 31.94 -13.04
CA LYS A 687 35.55 31.33 -14.33
C LYS A 687 34.27 31.35 -15.17
N ARG A 688 34.34 31.92 -16.38
CA ARG A 688 33.25 31.82 -17.35
C ARG A 688 33.31 30.50 -18.10
N GLU A 689 32.20 29.78 -18.11
CA GLU A 689 32.00 28.59 -18.91
C GLU A 689 30.80 28.78 -19.85
N THR A 690 30.86 28.14 -21.02
CA THR A 690 29.82 28.23 -22.05
C THR A 690 29.26 26.83 -22.28
N LYS A 691 27.98 26.63 -21.93
CA LYS A 691 27.28 25.36 -22.09
C LYS A 691 26.28 25.44 -23.25
N GLU A 692 26.26 24.42 -24.11
CA GLU A 692 25.21 24.24 -25.10
C GLU A 692 23.93 23.70 -24.41
N LEU A 693 22.79 24.37 -24.62
CA LEU A 693 21.48 23.95 -24.10
C LEU A 693 20.84 22.85 -24.96
N ILE A 694 21.16 22.82 -26.25
CA ILE A 694 20.83 21.74 -27.20
C ILE A 694 22.10 21.39 -27.99
N LYS A 695 22.15 20.18 -28.54
CA LYS A 695 23.25 19.76 -29.43
C LYS A 695 23.39 20.72 -30.61
N ASP A 696 24.63 21.12 -30.93
CA ASP A 696 24.97 22.08 -31.98
C ASP A 696 24.41 23.51 -31.69
N GLY A 697 24.03 23.77 -30.43
CA GLY A 697 23.30 24.96 -29.97
C GLY A 697 24.03 26.29 -30.19
N LYS A 698 25.36 26.27 -30.36
CA LYS A 698 26.12 27.45 -30.80
C LYS A 698 25.72 27.94 -32.19
N SER A 699 25.33 27.01 -33.07
CA SER A 699 24.97 27.27 -34.48
C SER A 699 23.46 27.48 -34.67
N THR A 700 22.64 27.03 -33.74
CA THR A 700 21.18 27.22 -33.75
C THR A 700 20.83 28.58 -33.16
N ALA A 701 20.37 29.51 -34.01
CA ALA A 701 19.79 30.76 -33.56
C ALA A 701 18.43 30.54 -32.86
N VAL A 702 18.13 31.37 -31.87
CA VAL A 702 16.78 31.44 -31.29
C VAL A 702 15.89 32.22 -32.25
N ASP A 703 14.71 31.69 -32.57
CA ASP A 703 13.70 32.30 -33.44
C ASP A 703 12.31 32.32 -32.76
N SER A 704 11.34 32.96 -33.41
CA SER A 704 9.97 33.11 -32.94
C SER A 704 9.23 31.79 -32.67
N LYS A 705 9.72 30.65 -33.19
CA LYS A 705 9.14 29.32 -33.06
C LYS A 705 9.82 28.50 -31.96
N ASN A 706 11.13 28.66 -31.78
CA ASN A 706 11.92 27.88 -30.81
C ASN A 706 12.19 28.62 -29.48
N ARG A 707 11.85 29.91 -29.38
CA ARG A 707 12.04 30.73 -28.16
C ARG A 707 11.37 30.17 -26.89
N GLU A 708 10.26 29.45 -27.01
CA GLU A 708 9.62 28.77 -25.88
C GLU A 708 10.48 27.61 -25.35
N GLU A 709 11.10 26.84 -26.25
CA GLU A 709 12.05 25.79 -25.90
C GLU A 709 13.34 26.39 -25.31
N TYR A 710 13.86 27.47 -25.89
CA TYR A 710 15.01 28.20 -25.32
C TYR A 710 14.75 28.66 -23.88
N VAL A 711 13.62 29.33 -23.62
CA VAL A 711 13.25 29.79 -22.27
C VAL A 711 13.06 28.61 -21.31
N LYS A 712 12.42 27.52 -21.75
CA LYS A 712 12.26 26.31 -20.93
C LYS A 712 13.60 25.66 -20.56
N LEU A 713 14.54 25.56 -21.50
CA LEU A 713 15.87 25.00 -21.27
C LEU A 713 16.72 25.93 -20.39
N LEU A 714 16.64 27.25 -20.59
CA LEU A 714 17.31 28.25 -19.76
C LEU A 714 16.85 28.17 -18.29
N ILE A 715 15.53 28.02 -18.06
CA ILE A 715 14.97 27.82 -16.71
C ILE A 715 15.44 26.49 -16.12
N SER A 716 15.31 25.39 -16.88
CA SER A 716 15.72 24.05 -16.43
C SER A 716 17.19 24.01 -16.05
N GLU A 717 18.07 24.58 -16.86
CA GLU A 717 19.50 24.55 -16.60
C GLU A 717 19.89 25.41 -15.39
N ARG A 718 19.36 26.65 -15.32
CA ARG A 718 19.73 27.62 -14.27
C ARG A 718 19.17 27.28 -12.90
N PHE A 719 17.98 26.64 -12.83
CA PHE A 719 17.26 26.43 -11.56
C PHE A 719 17.03 24.96 -11.17
N VAL A 720 17.31 24.00 -12.06
CA VAL A 720 17.14 22.56 -11.79
C VAL A 720 18.46 21.81 -11.98
N THR A 721 19.06 21.84 -13.17
CA THR A 721 20.32 21.12 -13.43
C THR A 721 21.42 21.58 -12.46
N SER A 722 21.59 22.89 -12.32
CA SER A 722 22.61 23.57 -11.51
C SER A 722 22.62 23.22 -10.02
N VAL A 723 21.47 22.80 -9.46
CA VAL A 723 21.28 22.50 -8.03
C VAL A 723 20.82 21.06 -7.77
N SER A 724 20.62 20.26 -8.82
CA SER A 724 20.05 18.90 -8.74
C SER A 724 20.72 18.01 -7.68
N GLU A 725 22.05 17.94 -7.65
CA GLU A 725 22.82 17.19 -6.65
C GLU A 725 22.63 17.72 -5.22
N LEU A 726 22.48 19.04 -5.04
CA LEU A 726 22.23 19.69 -3.75
C LEU A 726 20.84 19.30 -3.21
N VAL A 727 19.84 19.34 -4.08
CA VAL A 727 18.45 18.96 -3.78
C VAL A 727 18.34 17.46 -3.53
N GLU A 728 19.09 16.62 -4.25
CA GLU A 728 19.18 15.18 -3.99
C GLU A 728 19.74 14.93 -2.58
N LYS A 729 20.85 15.57 -2.19
CA LYS A 729 21.43 15.37 -0.85
C LYS A 729 20.55 15.90 0.27
N PHE A 730 19.88 17.04 0.08
CA PHE A 730 18.84 17.47 1.01
C PHE A 730 17.70 16.44 1.13
N SER A 731 17.24 15.89 -0.01
CA SER A 731 16.16 14.89 -0.06
C SER A 731 16.54 13.56 0.61
N GLU A 732 17.80 13.12 0.43
CA GLU A 732 18.40 11.97 1.11
C GLU A 732 18.37 12.16 2.63
N GLY A 733 18.82 13.34 3.10
CA GLY A 733 18.85 13.68 4.53
C GLY A 733 17.48 13.82 5.18
N PHE A 734 16.49 14.34 4.46
CA PHE A 734 15.11 14.40 4.97
C PHE A 734 14.48 12.99 5.02
N SER A 735 14.71 12.18 3.98
CA SER A 735 14.16 10.81 3.87
C SER A 735 14.74 9.86 4.95
N ASP A 736 15.99 10.07 5.37
CA ASP A 736 16.59 9.36 6.53
C ASP A 736 15.68 9.43 7.77
N ILE A 737 15.00 10.55 8.02
CA ILE A 737 14.16 10.76 9.21
C ILE A 737 12.73 10.25 9.00
N LEU A 738 12.21 10.30 7.78
CA LEU A 738 10.86 9.82 7.44
C LEU A 738 10.76 8.28 7.34
N SER A 739 11.86 7.58 7.03
CA SER A 739 11.83 6.16 6.60
C SER A 739 11.01 5.88 5.33
N VAL A 740 10.54 6.92 4.64
CA VAL A 740 9.85 6.87 3.34
C VAL A 740 10.39 8.00 2.44
N PRO A 741 10.27 7.88 1.09
CA PRO A 741 10.71 8.94 0.18
C PRO A 741 10.04 10.28 0.48
N ILE A 742 10.81 11.37 0.43
CA ILE A 742 10.36 12.73 0.74
C ILE A 742 9.11 13.17 -0.06
N GLN A 743 8.94 12.67 -1.29
CA GLN A 743 7.77 12.96 -2.12
C GLN A 743 6.46 12.43 -1.50
N SER A 744 6.52 11.39 -0.66
CA SER A 744 5.35 10.89 0.09
C SER A 744 4.87 11.89 1.15
N PHE A 745 5.79 12.65 1.75
CA PHE A 745 5.48 13.72 2.68
C PHE A 745 4.85 14.91 1.93
N PHE A 746 5.52 15.41 0.88
CA PHE A 746 4.99 16.54 0.10
C PHE A 746 3.73 16.24 -0.73
N ARG A 747 3.43 14.97 -1.04
CA ARG A 747 2.16 14.57 -1.69
C ARG A 747 0.92 15.07 -0.93
N HIS A 748 1.03 15.23 0.38
CA HIS A 748 -0.05 15.67 1.26
C HIS A 748 -0.12 17.20 1.42
N LEU A 749 0.84 17.98 0.92
CA LEU A 749 1.03 19.40 1.26
C LEU A 749 0.98 20.34 0.04
N ASP A 750 0.44 21.54 0.27
CA ASP A 750 0.67 22.75 -0.51
C ASP A 750 1.89 23.53 0.06
N LEU A 751 2.45 24.48 -0.71
CA LEU A 751 3.60 25.30 -0.26
C LEU A 751 3.27 26.07 1.01
N GLU A 752 2.06 26.63 1.08
CA GLU A 752 1.53 27.38 2.21
C GLU A 752 1.37 26.52 3.47
N ASP A 753 1.10 25.21 3.32
CA ASP A 753 1.06 24.28 4.45
C ASP A 753 2.47 24.04 5.00
N PHE A 754 3.43 23.76 4.12
CA PHE A 754 4.81 23.50 4.53
C PHE A 754 5.46 24.74 5.15
N ASP A 755 5.20 25.92 4.56
CA ASP A 755 5.56 27.21 5.15
C ASP A 755 4.92 27.35 6.55
N GLY A 756 3.63 27.05 6.70
CA GLY A 756 2.92 27.08 7.98
C GLY A 756 3.48 26.13 9.04
N MET A 757 4.07 25.00 8.63
CA MET A 757 4.73 24.04 9.53
C MET A 757 6.08 24.55 10.06
N LEU A 758 6.89 25.25 9.24
CA LEU A 758 8.21 25.77 9.64
C LEU A 758 8.16 27.17 10.28
N ARG A 759 7.31 28.07 9.78
CA ARG A 759 7.16 29.46 10.25
C ARG A 759 6.18 29.60 11.42
N GLY A 760 5.23 28.68 11.55
CA GLY A 760 4.13 28.82 12.50
C GLY A 760 3.10 29.86 12.07
N GLY A 761 2.38 30.44 13.04
CA GLY A 761 1.32 31.42 12.80
C GLY A 761 1.82 32.69 12.10
N GLU A 762 1.09 33.13 11.06
CA GLU A 762 1.45 34.31 10.26
C GLU A 762 1.29 35.65 10.99
N ASN A 763 0.44 35.68 12.02
CA ASN A 763 0.04 36.90 12.72
C ASN A 763 1.12 37.42 13.67
N GLN A 764 1.14 38.75 13.87
CA GLN A 764 1.85 39.36 14.98
C GLN A 764 1.43 38.71 16.31
N ILE A 765 2.38 38.52 17.24
CA ILE A 765 2.10 37.88 18.53
C ILE A 765 1.00 38.64 19.29
N SER A 766 -0.17 38.02 19.39
CA SER A 766 -1.34 38.55 20.07
C SER A 766 -1.13 38.50 21.58
N VAL A 767 -0.96 39.68 22.18
CA VAL A 767 -0.75 39.82 23.63
C VAL A 767 -2.02 39.42 24.42
N ASP A 768 -3.19 39.49 23.80
CA ASP A 768 -4.46 39.01 24.38
C ASP A 768 -4.55 37.48 24.40
N ASP A 769 -4.16 36.80 23.31
CA ASP A 769 -4.09 35.33 23.27
C ASP A 769 -3.02 34.79 24.22
N TRP A 770 -1.86 35.47 24.28
CA TRP A 770 -0.77 35.18 25.22
C TRP A 770 -1.27 35.27 26.67
N LYS A 771 -1.99 36.34 27.01
CA LYS A 771 -2.56 36.54 28.35
C LYS A 771 -3.63 35.51 28.70
N ALA A 772 -4.48 35.13 27.75
CA ALA A 772 -5.52 34.12 27.95
C ALA A 772 -4.97 32.72 28.26
N HIS A 773 -3.77 32.41 27.75
CA HIS A 773 -3.09 31.13 27.94
C HIS A 773 -2.00 31.14 29.03
N THR A 774 -1.95 32.19 29.86
CA THR A 774 -0.97 32.34 30.96
C THR A 774 -1.62 32.22 32.34
N GLU A 775 -1.07 31.35 33.19
CA GLU A 775 -1.43 31.22 34.61
C GLU A 775 -0.39 31.91 35.52
N TYR A 776 -0.78 32.20 36.77
CA TYR A 776 0.00 33.03 37.70
C TYR A 776 0.22 32.32 39.04
N ASN A 777 1.47 32.21 39.48
CA ASN A 777 1.86 31.50 40.71
C ASN A 777 2.63 32.45 41.64
N GLY A 778 2.04 32.78 42.79
CA GLY A 778 2.59 33.77 43.74
C GLY A 778 2.29 35.24 43.39
N PHE A 779 1.66 35.47 42.24
CA PHE A 779 0.95 36.70 41.86
C PHE A 779 -0.54 36.41 41.65
N LYS A 780 -1.37 37.45 41.72
CA LYS A 780 -2.76 37.45 41.23
C LYS A 780 -2.83 38.21 39.92
N GLU A 781 -3.81 37.91 39.07
CA GLU A 781 -4.05 38.69 37.83
C GLU A 781 -4.30 40.19 38.11
N THR A 782 -4.85 40.50 39.29
CA THR A 782 -5.09 41.87 39.78
C THR A 782 -3.86 42.56 40.40
N ASP A 783 -2.70 41.89 40.50
CA ASP A 783 -1.46 42.52 40.98
C ASP A 783 -0.92 43.51 39.92
N ARG A 784 -0.47 44.68 40.38
CA ARG A 784 0.05 45.75 39.52
C ARG A 784 1.19 45.28 38.61
N GLN A 785 2.04 44.36 39.07
CA GLN A 785 3.14 43.80 38.27
C GLN A 785 2.63 43.01 37.05
N ILE A 786 1.48 42.33 37.14
CA ILE A 786 0.89 41.59 36.01
C ILE A 786 0.25 42.56 35.00
N ASP A 787 -0.48 43.57 35.48
CA ASP A 787 -0.99 44.67 34.66
C ASP A 787 0.15 45.40 33.91
N TRP A 788 1.26 45.68 34.60
CA TRP A 788 2.45 46.28 34.01
C TRP A 788 3.11 45.40 32.95
N PHE A 789 3.30 44.11 33.21
CA PHE A 789 3.87 43.15 32.26
C PHE A 789 3.15 43.18 30.91
N TRP A 790 1.83 42.99 30.92
CA TRP A 790 1.02 42.97 29.71
C TRP A 790 0.94 44.35 29.02
N LYS A 791 0.96 45.45 29.78
CA LYS A 791 1.05 46.81 29.21
C LYS A 791 2.40 47.10 28.56
N ILE A 792 3.50 46.54 29.07
CA ILE A 792 4.84 46.66 28.47
C ILE A 792 4.91 45.85 27.17
N LEU A 793 4.45 44.59 27.17
CA LEU A 793 4.41 43.77 25.95
C LEU A 793 3.59 44.41 24.81
N ARG A 794 2.50 45.10 25.11
CA ARG A 794 1.72 45.86 24.10
C ARG A 794 2.49 47.05 23.50
N LYS A 795 3.43 47.65 24.23
CA LYS A 795 4.32 48.72 23.72
C LYS A 795 5.55 48.19 22.96
N MET A 796 5.94 46.95 23.20
CA MET A 796 7.09 46.33 22.54
C MET A 796 6.82 46.10 21.06
N THR A 797 7.88 46.19 20.25
CA THR A 797 7.85 45.80 18.83
C THR A 797 7.60 44.30 18.68
N GLU A 798 7.31 43.83 17.46
CA GLU A 798 7.10 42.41 17.23
C GLU A 798 8.37 41.58 17.54
N GLU A 799 9.55 42.07 17.17
CA GLU A 799 10.82 41.37 17.44
C GLU A 799 11.15 41.37 18.94
N GLU A 800 10.89 42.47 19.66
CA GLU A 800 10.99 42.47 21.14
C GLU A 800 10.04 41.44 21.78
N ARG A 801 8.80 41.29 21.28
CA ARG A 801 7.87 40.24 21.76
C ARG A 801 8.39 38.84 21.44
N ARG A 802 8.96 38.63 20.25
CA ARG A 802 9.59 37.37 19.83
C ARG A 802 10.77 37.01 20.72
N SER A 803 11.62 37.96 21.10
CA SER A 803 12.74 37.73 22.01
C SER A 803 12.29 37.47 23.47
N VAL A 804 11.23 38.13 23.98
CA VAL A 804 10.65 37.74 25.29
C VAL A 804 10.03 36.34 25.25
N LEU A 805 9.36 35.97 24.14
CA LEU A 805 8.79 34.63 23.97
C LEU A 805 9.89 33.56 23.91
N PHE A 806 10.97 33.82 23.19
CA PHE A 806 12.13 32.94 23.10
C PHE A 806 12.80 32.78 24.47
N PHE A 807 13.06 33.88 25.19
CA PHE A 807 13.60 33.82 26.56
C PHE A 807 12.71 33.01 27.52
N TRP A 808 11.37 33.09 27.40
CA TRP A 808 10.43 32.36 28.26
C TRP A 808 10.30 30.87 27.85
N THR A 809 10.37 30.53 26.56
CA THR A 809 9.92 29.21 26.06
C THR A 809 10.90 28.46 25.16
N SER A 810 12.01 29.06 24.76
CA SER A 810 12.88 28.64 23.65
C SER A 810 12.17 28.49 22.30
N ASN A 811 10.98 29.08 22.11
CA ASN A 811 10.31 29.18 20.80
C ASN A 811 10.30 30.66 20.37
N LYS A 812 10.83 30.98 19.17
CA LYS A 812 10.78 32.36 18.61
C LYS A 812 9.54 32.58 17.73
N PHE A 813 8.85 31.50 17.39
CA PHE A 813 7.65 31.42 16.57
C PHE A 813 6.61 30.56 17.32
N ILE A 814 5.32 30.80 17.13
CA ILE A 814 4.24 30.03 17.77
C ILE A 814 3.55 29.10 16.74
N PRO A 815 3.00 27.95 17.16
CA PRO A 815 2.13 27.13 16.32
C PRO A 815 0.99 27.93 15.70
N LEU A 816 0.51 27.48 14.53
CA LEU A 816 -0.56 28.14 13.78
C LEU A 816 -1.88 28.23 14.58
N GLU A 817 -2.08 27.33 15.54
CA GLU A 817 -3.18 27.33 16.49
C GLU A 817 -3.22 28.54 17.44
N GLY A 818 -2.12 29.28 17.60
CA GLY A 818 -1.90 30.27 18.66
C GLY A 818 -1.32 29.63 19.92
N PHE A 819 -1.42 30.32 21.07
CA PHE A 819 -0.78 29.87 22.32
C PHE A 819 -1.34 28.55 22.87
N ARG A 820 -2.57 28.18 22.51
CA ARG A 820 -3.17 26.85 22.77
C ARG A 820 -2.46 25.68 22.06
N GLY A 821 -1.64 25.94 21.05
CA GLY A 821 -0.88 24.91 20.32
C GLY A 821 0.42 24.48 21.01
N LEU A 822 0.83 25.18 22.08
CA LEU A 822 2.02 24.83 22.86
C LEU A 822 1.78 23.55 23.68
N SER A 823 2.83 22.77 23.92
CA SER A 823 2.76 21.52 24.70
C SER A 823 2.45 21.70 26.18
N SER A 824 2.46 22.94 26.68
CA SER A 824 2.03 23.33 28.03
C SER A 824 1.41 24.71 27.99
N LYS A 825 0.53 25.00 28.95
CA LYS A 825 0.22 26.39 29.34
C LYS A 825 1.48 27.13 29.77
N LEU A 826 1.41 28.45 29.68
CA LEU A 826 2.45 29.36 30.14
C LEU A 826 2.23 29.73 31.61
N TYR A 827 3.33 29.92 32.36
CA TYR A 827 3.26 30.30 33.76
C TYR A 827 4.14 31.50 34.10
N ILE A 828 3.60 32.45 34.86
CA ILE A 828 4.35 33.53 35.49
C ILE A 828 4.45 33.26 36.99
N TYR A 829 5.67 32.96 37.45
CA TYR A 829 6.02 32.70 38.83
C TYR A 829 6.63 33.93 39.50
N ARG A 830 6.32 34.14 40.78
CA ARG A 830 6.93 35.19 41.59
C ARG A 830 8.30 34.77 42.14
N LEU A 831 9.33 35.56 41.86
CA LEU A 831 10.59 35.50 42.61
C LEU A 831 10.43 36.16 43.97
N HIS A 832 11.02 35.54 44.99
CA HIS A 832 11.05 36.00 46.38
C HIS A 832 12.36 36.74 46.75
N GLU A 833 13.26 36.87 45.78
CA GLU A 833 14.56 37.54 45.92
C GLU A 833 14.44 39.08 45.74
N ALA A 834 15.59 39.75 45.57
CA ALA A 834 15.65 41.21 45.44
C ALA A 834 14.83 41.74 44.24
N ASN A 835 14.07 42.82 44.47
CA ASN A 835 13.04 43.34 43.56
C ASN A 835 13.60 44.11 42.34
N ASP A 836 14.92 44.06 42.13
CA ASP A 836 15.68 44.78 41.11
C ASP A 836 16.49 43.84 40.18
N ARG A 837 16.51 42.52 40.45
CA ARG A 837 17.12 41.50 39.58
C ARG A 837 16.47 41.46 38.19
N LEU A 838 17.11 40.76 37.25
CA LEU A 838 16.49 40.42 35.96
C LEU A 838 15.38 39.36 36.14
N PRO A 839 14.47 39.21 35.15
CA PRO A 839 13.68 38.00 35.00
C PRO A 839 14.59 36.77 34.83
N THR A 840 14.13 35.61 35.27
CA THR A 840 14.73 34.31 34.91
C THR A 840 13.67 33.42 34.26
N SER A 841 14.08 32.37 33.55
CA SER A 841 13.16 31.46 32.87
C SER A 841 13.54 30.01 33.07
N HIS A 842 12.55 29.12 32.95
CA HIS A 842 12.75 27.68 32.86
C HIS A 842 11.97 27.20 31.64
N THR A 843 12.60 27.28 30.47
CA THR A 843 11.95 27.08 29.17
C THR A 843 11.43 25.66 28.96
N CYS A 844 12.07 24.67 29.58
CA CYS A 844 11.57 23.28 29.67
C CYS A 844 10.17 23.17 30.31
N PHE A 845 9.79 24.12 31.18
CA PHE A 845 8.52 24.14 31.92
C PHE A 845 7.62 25.34 31.57
N TYR A 846 7.91 26.06 30.48
CA TYR A 846 7.15 27.24 30.03
C TYR A 846 6.92 28.29 31.16
N ARG A 847 7.93 28.44 32.05
CA ARG A 847 7.87 29.27 33.25
C ARG A 847 8.75 30.51 33.11
N LEU A 848 8.17 31.69 33.32
CA LEU A 848 8.85 32.96 33.50
C LEU A 848 8.81 33.35 34.98
N CYS A 849 9.96 33.67 35.55
CA CYS A 849 10.13 34.03 36.95
C CYS A 849 10.36 35.55 37.05
N LEU A 850 9.42 36.28 37.66
CA LEU A 850 9.43 37.75 37.77
C LEU A 850 9.64 38.21 39.22
N PRO A 851 10.60 39.11 39.50
CA PRO A 851 10.67 39.85 40.76
C PRO A 851 9.44 40.74 40.98
N LYS A 852 9.12 41.09 42.23
CA LYS A 852 8.04 42.04 42.53
C LYS A 852 8.52 43.49 42.36
N TYR A 853 8.80 43.87 41.11
CA TYR A 853 9.35 45.18 40.75
C TYR A 853 8.58 46.35 41.40
N PRO A 854 9.28 47.37 41.94
CA PRO A 854 8.66 48.50 42.61
C PRO A 854 7.97 49.49 41.65
N THR A 855 8.42 49.58 40.39
CA THR A 855 7.89 50.53 39.39
C THR A 855 7.77 49.89 38.00
N MET A 856 6.80 50.37 37.21
CA MET A 856 6.64 49.97 35.81
C MET A 856 7.87 50.31 34.95
N GLY A 857 8.55 51.42 35.24
CA GLY A 857 9.74 51.85 34.48
C GLY A 857 10.93 50.90 34.64
N LEU A 858 11.21 50.45 35.87
CA LEU A 858 12.26 49.44 36.11
C LEU A 858 11.88 48.09 35.47
N MET A 859 10.61 47.72 35.55
CA MET A 859 10.11 46.51 34.89
C MET A 859 10.25 46.58 33.35
N GLU A 860 9.95 47.73 32.74
CA GLU A 860 10.12 47.95 31.30
C GLU A 860 11.60 47.93 30.89
N GLN A 861 12.49 48.53 31.69
CA GLN A 861 13.94 48.46 31.49
C GLN A 861 14.48 47.04 31.57
N ARG A 862 14.05 46.25 32.58
CA ARG A 862 14.49 44.86 32.77
C ARG A 862 13.94 43.92 31.69
N LEU A 863 12.71 44.14 31.22
CA LEU A 863 12.14 43.38 30.10
C LEU A 863 12.81 43.73 28.75
N ARG A 864 13.17 45.01 28.50
CA ARG A 864 13.94 45.40 27.30
C ARG A 864 15.44 45.05 27.37
N PHE A 865 15.92 44.55 28.52
CA PHE A 865 17.27 44.00 28.63
C PHE A 865 17.32 42.55 28.16
N ILE A 866 16.35 41.71 28.55
CA ILE A 866 16.26 40.31 28.10
C ILE A 866 15.87 40.13 26.63
N THR A 867 15.53 41.21 25.91
CA THR A 867 15.27 41.19 24.46
C THR A 867 16.51 41.37 23.59
N GLN A 868 17.68 41.59 24.18
CA GLN A 868 18.96 41.65 23.46
C GLN A 868 19.43 40.22 23.15
N ASP A 869 19.87 39.91 21.92
CA ASP A 869 20.00 38.52 21.43
C ASP A 869 20.95 37.64 22.27
N HIS A 870 22.02 38.25 22.80
CA HIS A 870 22.99 37.60 23.69
C HIS A 870 22.44 37.33 25.11
N VAL A 871 21.39 38.05 25.52
CA VAL A 871 20.69 37.86 26.81
C VAL A 871 19.49 36.93 26.63
N SER A 872 18.70 37.06 25.56
CA SER A 872 17.52 36.22 25.30
C SER A 872 17.85 34.73 25.16
N SER A 873 19.09 34.44 24.75
CA SER A 873 19.65 33.09 24.57
C SER A 873 20.45 32.61 25.78
N SER A 874 20.63 33.46 26.81
CA SER A 874 21.29 33.09 28.06
C SER A 874 20.25 32.97 29.19
N PHE A 875 20.11 31.80 29.81
CA PHE A 875 19.03 31.54 30.79
C PHE A 875 19.25 32.18 32.19
N GLY A 876 19.68 33.45 32.23
CA GLY A 876 19.56 34.30 33.42
C GLY A 876 20.64 34.15 34.49
N LYS A 877 21.88 33.72 34.15
CA LYS A 877 23.04 33.82 35.04
C LYS A 877 23.95 34.99 34.65
N TRP A 878 23.63 36.18 35.17
CA TRP A 878 24.45 37.39 35.16
C TRP A 878 24.32 38.12 36.51
#